data_AF-A0A2S6WCK2-F1
#
_entry.id   AF-A0A2S6WCK2-F1
#
_cell.length_a   1.000
_cell.length_b   1.000
_cell.length_c   1.000
_cell.angle_alpha   90.00
_cell.angle_beta   90.00
_cell.angle_gamma   90.00
#
_symmetry.space_group_name_H-M   'P 1'
#
loop_
_entity.id
_entity.type
_entity.pdbx_description
1 polymer ?
#
loop_
_entity_poly.entity_id
_entity_poly.type
_entity_poly.pdbx_seq_one_letter_code
_entity_poly.pdbx_strand_id
1 'polypeptide(L)'
;MNRLCGCRDGCAGDPSEPAAPKVYNLPRHTALAWRIASHADSLGRMRAALAADGAALPGDDAASALLDSWAYVADVVSFYTERIANEGFLRTATELESVRELARSLGYELRPGVSATADLAFTVEDLPGAPGFADVPAGTPVQSVPAAGQLPQTFETEADLRALACWNSVPLAPTVAQPMRPGTTAIWVRSGATGVRPGAGLLVVGRERLQDPENKRWSYRVIESVTEAPDGHVGWTRLTVNPGLGKREDPSTVAQEEVEVFVFEERASLFGWNASDPGLLCVPGRPSPPGSVGCKDLDPDHPDQEITVTWKHADALAPDQPAEQGRIELDGDHPGLLTGTGDEVATASWLLLESHSSRDLYRVMGVEPGGEARYALSGRLTRVRLDRKTRLDKYDRRRTLVHCVSRLLPARVVPPTDAVQTTELLLARTEPLLPAGRTVLVTGHPHGEAPTGADVGAADLEPSPECFRAVVVECTPTTGMPPEAEPAMKVTLDRATPKLDPRSLRLLANVVGATHGETVREVLGSGDGRLPFPQFRTRRGPLTHVRAQSATGAHPALELRVDGVVWSHTPALDTAAGTDRVYTLRTQEDGEGSLLLGDGIHGARPASGVENITATYRVGIGAEGAVDAGRLSLLTRRPLGIRSVTNPYATRDWAPPEGPADARRNAPQRARALDRAVSVADHEDFAAGYAGVSKARADAVWNGASATVVISVIPAAGDTASSGLLADLRRSLEAARDPATGLEVMAGEKIFFGLAVELRHDPACDQAAVHAAVLAALNETYAPAARGFTEPVTPAGTLLTIRRTPGVLACTMPRLALASDTGTNVPALTAAPARWLPGAPRPSAAQLLTVAPDRIEIGEMQ
;
A
#
# COMPACT_ATOMS: atom_id res chain seq x y z
N MET A 1 35.15 47.75 -11.21
CA MET A 1 36.38 48.48 -11.59
C MET A 1 36.00 49.62 -12.52
N ASN A 2 36.01 50.84 -12.00
CA ASN A 2 35.92 52.06 -12.77
C ASN A 2 37.34 52.51 -13.10
N ARG A 3 37.67 52.64 -14.40
CA ARG A 3 38.50 53.69 -15.02
C ARG A 3 39.04 53.18 -16.37
N LEU A 4 38.64 53.85 -17.44
CA LEU A 4 39.55 54.44 -18.45
C LEU A 4 38.70 55.13 -19.53
N CYS A 5 38.35 56.39 -19.30
CA CYS A 5 38.38 57.41 -20.34
C CYS A 5 38.48 58.79 -19.67
N GLY A 6 39.61 59.45 -19.87
CA GLY A 6 39.87 60.79 -19.36
C GLY A 6 39.45 61.82 -20.39
N CYS A 7 38.22 62.32 -20.29
CA CYS A 7 37.80 63.59 -20.90
C CYS A 7 37.12 64.41 -19.81
N ARG A 8 37.87 65.36 -19.26
CA ARG A 8 37.40 66.45 -18.40
C ARG A 8 37.04 67.59 -19.35
N ASP A 9 35.80 67.57 -19.79
CA ASP A 9 34.99 68.65 -20.38
C ASP A 9 33.96 67.97 -21.29
N GLY A 10 32.70 68.32 -21.09
CA GLY A 10 31.55 67.47 -21.41
C GLY A 10 31.54 66.92 -22.83
N CYS A 11 31.47 65.60 -22.94
CA CYS A 11 30.70 64.96 -24.00
C CYS A 11 29.22 65.23 -23.73
N ALA A 12 28.81 66.50 -23.83
CA ALA A 12 27.46 66.79 -24.27
C ALA A 12 27.39 66.20 -25.68
N GLY A 13 26.64 65.12 -25.84
CA GLY A 13 26.25 64.67 -27.17
C GLY A 13 25.69 65.85 -27.94
N ASP A 14 25.90 65.85 -29.26
CA ASP A 14 25.43 66.90 -30.14
C ASP A 14 23.96 67.26 -29.78
N PRO A 15 23.65 68.52 -29.45
CA PRO A 15 22.28 68.92 -29.11
C PRO A 15 21.29 68.76 -30.28
N SER A 16 21.79 68.49 -31.50
CA SER A 16 20.99 68.10 -32.67
C SER A 16 20.72 66.59 -32.76
N GLU A 17 21.41 65.76 -31.97
CA GLU A 17 21.12 64.32 -31.89
C GLU A 17 19.95 64.05 -30.93
N PRO A 18 18.88 63.38 -31.40
CA PRO A 18 17.77 62.99 -30.54
C PRO A 18 18.25 62.04 -29.43
N ALA A 19 18.01 62.44 -28.18
CA ALA A 19 18.48 61.71 -26.99
C ALA A 19 18.10 60.22 -27.04
N ALA A 20 19.07 59.33 -26.79
CA ALA A 20 18.80 57.90 -26.59
C ALA A 20 17.64 57.73 -25.59
N PRO A 21 16.71 56.79 -25.82
CA PRO A 21 15.61 56.60 -24.89
C PRO A 21 16.19 56.24 -23.52
N LYS A 22 15.66 56.84 -22.45
CA LYS A 22 16.06 56.48 -21.09
C LYS A 22 15.50 55.09 -20.79
N VAL A 23 16.36 54.08 -20.91
CA VAL A 23 16.05 52.70 -20.52
C VAL A 23 16.10 52.62 -18.99
N TYR A 24 14.95 52.38 -18.35
CA TYR A 24 14.86 52.21 -16.90
C TYR A 24 14.26 50.85 -16.56
N ASN A 25 15.07 49.99 -15.93
CA ASN A 25 14.66 48.68 -15.46
C ASN A 25 14.51 48.70 -13.93
N LEU A 26 13.29 48.52 -13.45
CA LEU A 26 13.02 48.37 -12.02
C LEU A 26 13.58 47.04 -11.50
N PRO A 27 14.04 47.00 -10.23
CA PRO A 27 14.44 45.73 -9.60
C PRO A 27 13.29 44.71 -9.64
N ARG A 28 13.62 43.42 -9.79
CA ARG A 28 12.69 42.28 -9.77
C ARG A 28 11.75 42.12 -10.98
N HIS A 29 11.94 42.85 -12.08
CA HIS A 29 11.18 42.65 -13.33
C HIS A 29 11.61 41.42 -14.13
N THR A 30 10.70 40.54 -14.53
CA THR A 30 11.01 39.26 -15.22
C THR A 30 11.54 39.40 -16.64
N ALA A 31 11.61 40.63 -17.16
CA ALA A 31 12.26 40.98 -18.40
C ALA A 31 12.95 42.34 -18.26
N LEU A 32 14.02 42.55 -19.02
CA LEU A 32 14.63 43.85 -19.25
C LEU A 32 13.92 44.51 -20.43
N ALA A 33 13.48 45.75 -20.22
CA ALA A 33 13.28 46.67 -21.32
C ALA A 33 14.67 47.13 -21.76
N TRP A 34 15.08 46.80 -22.97
CA TRP A 34 16.37 47.19 -23.56
C TRP A 34 16.25 47.57 -25.05
N ARG A 35 15.03 47.78 -25.56
CA ARG A 35 14.81 48.26 -26.92
C ARG A 35 15.44 49.65 -27.10
N ILE A 36 16.53 49.69 -27.87
CA ILE A 36 17.37 50.88 -28.10
C ILE A 36 16.62 51.93 -28.92
N ALA A 37 15.85 51.49 -29.91
CA ALA A 37 14.92 52.31 -30.68
C ALA A 37 13.82 51.44 -31.29
N SER A 38 12.58 51.96 -31.37
CA SER A 38 11.52 51.37 -32.20
C SER A 38 11.64 51.84 -33.65
N HIS A 39 10.83 51.27 -34.53
CA HIS A 39 10.67 51.77 -35.90
C HIS A 39 10.33 53.28 -35.91
N ALA A 40 9.30 53.67 -35.14
CA ALA A 40 8.83 55.04 -35.10
C ALA A 40 9.91 56.00 -34.56
N ASP A 41 10.65 55.58 -33.54
CA ASP A 41 11.76 56.36 -33.00
C ASP A 41 12.85 56.52 -34.05
N SER A 42 13.32 55.42 -34.65
CA SER A 42 14.41 55.44 -35.64
C SER A 42 14.06 56.29 -36.85
N LEU A 43 12.86 56.13 -37.40
CA LEU A 43 12.37 56.93 -38.52
C LEU A 43 12.26 58.41 -38.14
N GLY A 44 11.69 58.70 -36.97
CA GLY A 44 11.58 60.06 -36.44
C GLY A 44 12.95 60.74 -36.29
N ARG A 45 13.96 60.00 -35.81
CA ARG A 45 15.34 60.48 -35.66
C ARG A 45 16.00 60.77 -37.00
N MET A 46 15.90 59.86 -37.97
CA MET A 46 16.49 60.07 -39.29
C MET A 46 15.83 61.25 -40.03
N ARG A 47 14.50 61.40 -39.90
CA ARG A 47 13.78 62.56 -40.44
C ARG A 47 14.18 63.86 -39.75
N ALA A 48 14.33 63.86 -38.43
CA ALA A 48 14.77 65.03 -37.66
C ALA A 48 16.21 65.44 -38.03
N ALA A 49 17.12 64.47 -38.18
CA ALA A 49 18.49 64.72 -38.61
C ALA A 49 18.55 65.33 -40.03
N LEU A 50 17.79 64.78 -40.99
CA LEU A 50 17.68 65.35 -42.34
C LEU A 50 17.12 66.78 -42.34
N ALA A 51 16.11 67.04 -41.50
CA ALA A 51 15.54 68.38 -41.36
C ALA A 51 16.53 69.38 -40.74
N ALA A 52 17.40 68.93 -39.82
CA ALA A 52 18.43 69.76 -39.20
C ALA A 52 19.55 70.16 -40.19
N ASP A 53 19.86 69.29 -41.16
CA ASP A 53 20.83 69.55 -42.24
C ASP A 53 20.26 70.43 -43.38
N GLY A 54 19.04 70.94 -43.23
CA GLY A 54 18.40 71.82 -44.22
C GLY A 54 17.86 71.07 -45.45
N ALA A 55 17.78 69.73 -45.42
CA ALA A 55 17.15 68.95 -46.46
C ALA A 55 15.61 69.03 -46.32
N ALA A 56 14.91 69.13 -47.46
CA ALA A 56 13.45 69.01 -47.46
C ALA A 56 13.06 67.60 -47.00
N LEU A 57 12.09 67.50 -46.07
CA LEU A 57 11.56 66.21 -45.66
C LEU A 57 11.02 65.50 -46.91
N PRO A 58 11.51 64.29 -47.22
CA PRO A 58 11.08 63.57 -48.43
C PRO A 58 9.57 63.34 -48.41
N GLY A 59 8.92 63.47 -49.57
CA GLY A 59 7.50 63.16 -49.74
C GLY A 59 7.27 61.64 -49.76
N ASP A 60 6.16 61.16 -50.31
CA ASP A 60 5.97 59.74 -50.66
C ASP A 60 6.88 59.37 -51.85
N ASP A 61 8.19 59.34 -51.62
CA ASP A 61 9.23 59.09 -52.61
C ASP A 61 10.19 57.95 -52.18
N ALA A 62 11.15 57.62 -53.05
CA ALA A 62 12.13 56.55 -52.79
C ALA A 62 13.03 56.81 -51.58
N ALA A 63 13.25 58.08 -51.19
CA ALA A 63 14.03 58.42 -50.01
C ALA A 63 13.25 58.13 -48.72
N SER A 64 11.95 58.46 -48.68
CA SER A 64 11.07 58.03 -47.60
C SER A 64 11.01 56.51 -47.45
N ALA A 65 10.91 55.77 -48.57
CA ALA A 65 10.94 54.31 -48.54
C ALA A 65 12.27 53.74 -48.02
N LEU A 66 13.41 54.39 -48.33
CA LEU A 66 14.72 53.98 -47.82
C LEU A 66 14.86 54.23 -46.31
N LEU A 67 14.40 55.39 -45.82
CA LEU A 67 14.39 55.70 -44.39
C LEU A 67 13.47 54.75 -43.62
N ASP A 68 12.29 54.44 -44.16
CA ASP A 68 11.36 53.48 -43.58
C ASP A 68 11.98 52.06 -43.53
N SER A 69 12.60 51.63 -44.64
CA SER A 69 13.32 50.36 -44.69
C SER A 69 14.45 50.28 -43.67
N TRP A 70 15.19 51.38 -43.45
CA TRP A 70 16.28 51.40 -42.48
C TRP A 70 15.79 51.51 -41.03
N ALA A 71 14.65 52.17 -40.81
CA ALA A 71 13.97 52.17 -39.52
C ALA A 71 13.47 50.76 -39.16
N TYR A 72 13.02 49.98 -40.15
CA TYR A 72 12.67 48.57 -39.96
C TYR A 72 13.88 47.73 -39.55
N VAL A 73 15.01 47.88 -40.24
CA VAL A 73 16.26 47.18 -39.86
C VAL A 73 16.70 47.56 -38.45
N ALA A 74 16.67 48.85 -38.11
CA ALA A 74 17.02 49.32 -36.77
C ALA A 74 16.11 48.71 -35.69
N ASP A 75 14.80 48.62 -35.96
CA ASP A 75 13.85 47.99 -35.04
C ASP A 75 14.12 46.49 -34.83
N VAL A 76 14.41 45.76 -35.92
CA VAL A 76 14.76 44.34 -35.86
C VAL A 76 16.05 44.11 -35.07
N VAL A 77 17.10 44.90 -35.32
CA VAL A 77 18.36 44.80 -34.57
C VAL A 77 18.17 45.14 -33.09
N SER A 78 17.38 46.18 -32.80
CA SER A 78 17.02 46.61 -31.45
C SER A 78 16.24 45.52 -30.70
N PHE A 79 15.29 44.85 -31.37
CA PHE A 79 14.56 43.71 -30.85
C PHE A 79 15.47 42.52 -30.51
N TYR A 80 16.39 42.13 -31.40
CA TYR A 80 17.32 41.03 -31.11
C TYR A 80 18.32 41.38 -30.01
N THR A 81 18.78 42.63 -29.94
CA THR A 81 19.67 43.10 -28.86
C THR A 81 18.97 43.04 -27.50
N GLU A 82 17.69 43.40 -27.44
CA GLU A 82 16.89 43.26 -26.22
C GLU A 82 16.73 41.80 -25.81
N ARG A 83 16.50 40.88 -26.76
CA ARG A 83 16.46 39.44 -26.48
C ARG A 83 17.79 38.93 -25.93
N ILE A 84 18.91 39.25 -26.57
CA ILE A 84 20.26 38.88 -26.09
C ILE A 84 20.51 39.43 -24.67
N ALA A 85 20.11 40.68 -24.40
CA ALA A 85 20.25 41.26 -23.07
C ALA A 85 19.44 40.51 -22.01
N ASN A 86 18.23 40.05 -22.35
CA ASN A 86 17.40 39.24 -21.47
C ASN A 86 18.04 37.87 -21.16
N GLU A 87 18.77 37.27 -22.10
CA GLU A 87 19.51 36.01 -21.88
C GLU A 87 20.72 36.14 -20.94
N GLY A 88 21.18 37.36 -20.62
CA GLY A 88 22.37 37.58 -19.79
C GLY A 88 22.19 37.40 -18.28
N PHE A 89 20.96 37.26 -17.78
CA PHE A 89 20.70 37.10 -16.34
C PHE A 89 19.74 35.95 -16.08
N LEU A 90 20.03 35.17 -15.03
CA LEU A 90 19.26 33.95 -14.71
C LEU A 90 17.75 34.25 -14.62
N ARG A 91 17.38 35.39 -14.03
CA ARG A 91 16.00 35.78 -13.79
C ARG A 91 15.22 36.19 -15.05
N THR A 92 15.91 36.58 -16.12
CA THR A 92 15.33 37.10 -17.36
C THR A 92 15.52 36.15 -18.56
N ALA A 93 16.53 35.27 -18.50
CA ALA A 93 16.92 34.38 -19.59
C ALA A 93 15.85 33.34 -19.91
N THR A 94 15.31 33.38 -21.12
CA THR A 94 14.18 32.53 -21.54
C THR A 94 14.62 31.20 -22.13
N GLU A 95 15.80 31.14 -22.74
CA GLU A 95 16.33 29.92 -23.35
C GLU A 95 16.95 29.01 -22.27
N LEU A 96 16.73 27.69 -22.42
CA LEU A 96 17.22 26.70 -21.46
C LEU A 96 18.75 26.66 -21.43
N GLU A 97 19.41 26.77 -22.59
CA GLU A 97 20.87 26.80 -22.68
C GLU A 97 21.46 27.98 -21.91
N SER A 98 20.93 29.19 -22.08
CA SER A 98 21.35 30.39 -21.34
C SER A 98 21.22 30.17 -19.83
N VAL A 99 20.05 29.66 -19.38
CA VAL A 99 19.81 29.37 -17.96
C VAL A 99 20.79 28.33 -17.43
N ARG A 100 21.09 27.29 -18.21
CA ARG A 100 22.03 26.24 -17.84
C ARG A 100 23.46 26.76 -17.71
N GLU A 101 23.95 27.53 -18.68
CA GLU A 101 25.30 28.11 -18.62
C GLU A 101 25.45 29.15 -17.50
N LEU A 102 24.42 29.97 -17.29
CA LEU A 102 24.40 30.90 -16.15
C LEU A 102 24.40 30.16 -14.82
N ALA A 103 23.65 29.06 -14.68
CA ALA A 103 23.67 28.25 -13.48
C ALA A 103 25.03 27.55 -13.28
N ARG A 104 25.66 27.05 -14.36
CA ARG A 104 27.02 26.48 -14.34
C ARG A 104 28.06 27.50 -13.86
N SER A 105 27.91 28.77 -14.20
CA SER A 105 28.79 29.84 -13.70
C SER A 105 28.73 30.01 -12.17
N LEU A 106 27.62 29.58 -11.54
CA LEU A 106 27.45 29.53 -10.09
C LEU A 106 27.91 28.20 -9.46
N GLY A 107 28.44 27.27 -10.27
CA GLY A 107 28.75 25.91 -9.84
C GLY A 107 27.53 24.99 -9.72
N TYR A 108 26.38 25.38 -10.29
CA TYR A 108 25.15 24.60 -10.25
C TYR A 108 24.88 23.93 -11.60
N GLU A 109 24.87 22.60 -11.63
CA GLU A 109 24.36 21.84 -12.76
C GLU A 109 22.86 21.60 -12.57
N LEU A 110 22.06 21.88 -13.61
CA LEU A 110 20.63 21.58 -13.60
C LEU A 110 20.41 20.10 -13.32
N ARG A 111 19.42 19.80 -12.48
CA ARG A 111 19.17 18.42 -12.07
C ARG A 111 18.73 17.59 -13.28
N PRO A 112 19.32 16.41 -13.49
CA PRO A 112 18.90 15.51 -14.55
C PRO A 112 17.53 14.92 -14.21
N GLY A 113 16.82 14.43 -15.23
CA GLY A 113 15.65 13.60 -15.01
C GLY A 113 16.05 12.25 -14.41
N VAL A 114 15.23 11.72 -13.51
CA VAL A 114 15.46 10.43 -12.85
C VAL A 114 14.64 9.35 -13.55
N SER A 115 15.28 8.20 -13.77
CA SER A 115 14.67 6.98 -14.27
C SER A 115 13.53 6.51 -13.37
N ALA A 116 12.43 6.05 -13.99
CA ALA A 116 11.35 5.40 -13.26
C ALA A 116 11.78 4.04 -12.73
N THR A 117 11.23 3.68 -11.57
CA THR A 117 11.40 2.36 -10.97
C THR A 117 10.10 1.57 -11.04
N ALA A 118 10.22 0.26 -11.25
CA ALA A 118 9.13 -0.69 -11.32
C ALA A 118 9.48 -1.93 -10.48
N ASP A 119 8.47 -2.60 -9.92
CA ASP A 119 8.62 -3.99 -9.50
C ASP A 119 7.96 -4.89 -10.54
N LEU A 120 8.75 -5.76 -11.16
CA LEU A 120 8.28 -6.70 -12.16
C LEU A 120 7.96 -8.03 -11.49
N ALA A 121 6.72 -8.49 -11.66
CA ALA A 121 6.26 -9.81 -11.26
C ALA A 121 6.31 -10.77 -12.45
N PHE A 122 7.19 -11.77 -12.38
CA PHE A 122 7.35 -12.79 -13.41
C PHE A 122 6.47 -14.01 -13.12
N THR A 123 5.87 -14.55 -14.16
CA THR A 123 5.12 -15.81 -14.09
C THR A 123 5.93 -16.89 -14.80
N VAL A 124 6.30 -17.93 -14.06
CA VAL A 124 6.99 -19.13 -14.57
C VAL A 124 5.95 -20.09 -15.14
N GLU A 125 6.35 -20.83 -16.18
CA GLU A 125 5.53 -21.90 -16.75
C GLU A 125 5.30 -23.02 -15.73
N ASP A 126 4.03 -23.42 -15.57
CA ASP A 126 3.58 -24.41 -14.57
C ASP A 126 2.82 -25.57 -15.24
N LEU A 127 3.11 -25.81 -16.52
CA LEU A 127 2.56 -26.95 -17.24
C LEU A 127 3.25 -28.25 -16.80
N PRO A 128 2.53 -29.39 -16.78
CA PRO A 128 3.12 -30.69 -16.51
C PRO A 128 4.34 -30.96 -17.41
N GLY A 129 5.50 -31.24 -16.82
CA GLY A 129 6.76 -31.48 -17.53
C GLY A 129 7.66 -30.25 -17.73
N ALA A 130 7.19 -29.05 -17.37
CA ALA A 130 8.05 -27.87 -17.25
C ALA A 130 9.00 -27.99 -16.04
N PRO A 131 10.19 -27.36 -16.07
CA PRO A 131 11.15 -27.42 -14.98
C PRO A 131 10.67 -26.78 -13.66
N GLY A 132 9.57 -26.01 -13.66
CA GLY A 132 9.01 -25.35 -12.47
C GLY A 132 9.85 -24.18 -11.94
N PHE A 133 10.91 -23.79 -12.63
CA PHE A 133 11.75 -22.64 -12.32
C PHE A 133 12.28 -21.97 -13.60
N ALA A 134 12.73 -20.73 -13.49
CA ALA A 134 13.42 -20.00 -14.53
C ALA A 134 14.44 -19.01 -13.94
N ASP A 135 15.53 -18.76 -14.66
CA ASP A 135 16.50 -17.71 -14.34
C ASP A 135 16.23 -16.47 -15.19
N VAL A 136 16.08 -15.33 -14.53
CA VAL A 136 15.93 -14.01 -15.16
C VAL A 136 17.18 -13.20 -14.82
N PRO A 137 18.12 -13.03 -15.76
CA PRO A 137 19.34 -12.24 -15.50
C PRO A 137 19.04 -10.75 -15.26
N ALA A 138 19.94 -10.06 -14.57
CA ALA A 138 20.00 -8.60 -14.56
C ALA A 138 20.16 -8.07 -15.99
N GLY A 139 19.55 -6.91 -16.28
CA GLY A 139 19.53 -6.35 -17.64
C GLY A 139 18.52 -7.02 -18.59
N THR A 140 17.62 -7.87 -18.10
CA THR A 140 16.53 -8.43 -18.92
C THR A 140 15.56 -7.32 -19.31
N PRO A 141 15.35 -7.06 -20.62
CA PRO A 141 14.51 -5.97 -21.08
C PRO A 141 13.02 -6.35 -21.05
N VAL A 142 12.20 -5.47 -20.48
CA VAL A 142 10.74 -5.51 -20.48
C VAL A 142 10.22 -4.20 -21.03
N GLN A 143 9.35 -4.27 -22.05
CA GLN A 143 8.78 -3.10 -22.70
C GLN A 143 7.34 -2.85 -22.26
N SER A 144 6.98 -1.57 -22.19
CA SER A 144 5.60 -1.15 -22.00
C SER A 144 4.78 -1.37 -23.27
N VAL A 145 3.50 -1.69 -23.08
CA VAL A 145 2.50 -1.53 -24.12
C VAL A 145 2.13 -0.04 -24.13
N PRO A 146 2.41 0.71 -25.20
CA PRO A 146 2.16 2.15 -25.23
C PRO A 146 0.66 2.45 -25.27
N ALA A 147 0.25 3.56 -24.66
CA ALA A 147 -1.07 4.14 -24.89
C ALA A 147 -1.14 4.76 -26.31
N ALA A 148 -2.34 5.11 -26.77
CA ALA A 148 -2.50 5.74 -28.09
C ALA A 148 -1.64 7.02 -28.20
N GLY A 149 -0.76 7.06 -29.20
CA GLY A 149 0.16 8.20 -29.42
C GLY A 149 1.47 8.17 -28.63
N GLN A 150 1.74 7.14 -27.82
CA GLN A 150 3.00 6.97 -27.10
C GLN A 150 3.93 5.94 -27.75
N LEU A 151 5.23 6.04 -27.47
CA LEU A 151 6.23 5.04 -27.86
C LEU A 151 6.45 4.01 -26.75
N PRO A 152 6.75 2.74 -27.09
CA PRO A 152 7.13 1.73 -26.10
C PRO A 152 8.35 2.17 -25.29
N GLN A 153 8.28 1.96 -23.98
CA GLN A 153 9.33 2.34 -23.02
C GLN A 153 10.00 1.09 -22.49
N THR A 154 11.33 1.08 -22.40
CA THR A 154 12.11 -0.11 -22.04
C THR A 154 12.60 -0.03 -20.60
N PHE A 155 12.32 -1.07 -19.82
CA PHE A 155 12.81 -1.27 -18.47
C PHE A 155 13.77 -2.45 -18.45
N GLU A 156 14.80 -2.38 -17.62
CA GLU A 156 15.77 -3.46 -17.43
C GLU A 156 15.79 -3.89 -15.96
N THR A 157 15.83 -5.20 -15.72
CA THR A 157 15.92 -5.78 -14.37
C THR A 157 17.22 -5.38 -13.67
N GLU A 158 17.15 -5.05 -12.38
CA GLU A 158 18.31 -4.56 -11.61
C GLU A 158 19.20 -5.68 -11.07
N ALA A 159 18.66 -6.89 -10.92
CA ALA A 159 19.35 -8.02 -10.32
C ALA A 159 18.93 -9.34 -10.97
N ASP A 160 19.77 -10.36 -10.80
CA ASP A 160 19.42 -11.72 -11.17
C ASP A 160 18.29 -12.23 -10.28
N LEU A 161 17.28 -12.87 -10.88
CA LEU A 161 16.14 -13.45 -10.20
C LEU A 161 15.99 -14.92 -10.58
N ARG A 162 16.12 -15.79 -9.57
CA ARG A 162 15.59 -17.16 -9.64
C ARG A 162 14.09 -17.11 -9.36
N ALA A 163 13.29 -17.41 -10.37
CA ALA A 163 11.83 -17.48 -10.29
C ALA A 163 11.35 -18.94 -10.21
N LEU A 164 10.29 -19.22 -9.44
CA LEU A 164 9.71 -20.56 -9.27
C LEU A 164 8.20 -20.56 -9.52
N ALA A 165 7.67 -21.62 -10.11
CA ALA A 165 6.25 -21.76 -10.42
C ALA A 165 5.38 -21.72 -9.14
N CYS A 166 5.82 -22.38 -8.06
CA CYS A 166 5.15 -22.35 -6.76
C CYS A 166 5.09 -20.95 -6.11
N TRP A 167 5.83 -19.96 -6.64
CA TRP A 167 5.89 -18.59 -6.15
C TRP A 167 5.19 -17.58 -7.09
N ASN A 168 4.53 -18.08 -8.15
CA ASN A 168 3.79 -17.25 -9.10
C ASN A 168 2.68 -16.45 -8.42
N SER A 169 1.86 -17.11 -7.60
CA SER A 169 0.77 -16.49 -6.86
C SER A 169 0.40 -17.38 -5.68
N VAL A 170 0.89 -17.04 -4.49
CA VAL A 170 0.69 -17.81 -3.27
C VAL A 170 -0.54 -17.29 -2.54
N PRO A 171 -1.63 -18.07 -2.41
CA PRO A 171 -2.81 -17.64 -1.66
C PRO A 171 -2.59 -17.73 -0.15
N LEU A 172 -3.47 -17.10 0.63
CA LEU A 172 -3.63 -17.46 2.04
C LEU A 172 -3.93 -18.95 2.19
N ALA A 173 -3.57 -19.50 3.35
CA ALA A 173 -4.00 -20.84 3.71
C ALA A 173 -5.54 -20.88 3.65
N PRO A 174 -6.13 -21.86 2.96
CA PRO A 174 -7.58 -21.91 2.73
C PRO A 174 -8.37 -22.15 4.03
N THR A 175 -7.68 -22.61 5.07
CA THR A 175 -8.23 -22.80 6.40
C THR A 175 -7.23 -22.38 7.46
N VAL A 176 -7.75 -21.93 8.60
CA VAL A 176 -7.00 -21.66 9.83
C VAL A 176 -7.59 -22.46 10.98
N ALA A 177 -6.85 -22.64 12.07
CA ALA A 177 -7.39 -23.27 13.27
C ALA A 177 -8.57 -22.44 13.81
N GLN A 178 -9.71 -23.11 14.08
CA GLN A 178 -10.90 -22.41 14.57
C GLN A 178 -10.72 -22.01 16.04
N PRO A 179 -10.72 -20.70 16.38
CA PRO A 179 -10.53 -20.27 17.75
C PRO A 179 -11.76 -20.59 18.60
N MET A 180 -11.60 -21.42 19.63
CA MET A 180 -12.64 -21.76 20.60
C MET A 180 -12.40 -21.02 21.92
N ARG A 181 -12.80 -19.74 21.99
CA ARG A 181 -12.59 -18.87 23.16
C ARG A 181 -13.88 -18.70 23.99
N PRO A 182 -13.78 -18.34 25.28
CA PRO A 182 -14.94 -17.87 26.04
C PRO A 182 -15.66 -16.73 25.31
N GLY A 183 -16.98 -16.86 25.16
CA GLY A 183 -17.82 -15.92 24.41
C GLY A 183 -17.96 -16.20 22.91
N THR A 184 -17.32 -17.24 22.36
CA THR A 184 -17.50 -17.60 20.94
C THR A 184 -18.96 -17.93 20.65
N THR A 185 -19.56 -17.25 19.67
CA THR A 185 -20.97 -17.42 19.28
C THR A 185 -21.15 -18.06 17.90
N ALA A 186 -20.09 -18.14 17.09
CA ALA A 186 -20.14 -18.71 15.76
C ALA A 186 -19.14 -19.87 15.65
N ILE A 187 -19.62 -21.04 15.23
CA ILE A 187 -18.83 -22.25 15.03
C ILE A 187 -19.04 -22.71 13.59
N TRP A 188 -17.95 -22.77 12.83
CA TRP A 188 -17.96 -23.22 11.45
C TRP A 188 -17.66 -24.70 11.36
N VAL A 189 -18.32 -25.34 10.41
CA VAL A 189 -18.21 -26.78 10.15
C VAL A 189 -18.08 -26.98 8.64
N ARG A 190 -17.14 -27.82 8.22
CA ARG A 190 -16.95 -28.16 6.80
C ARG A 190 -18.09 -29.08 6.33
N SER A 191 -18.53 -28.95 5.08
CA SER A 191 -19.71 -29.67 4.54
C SER A 191 -19.61 -31.18 4.80
N GLY A 192 -20.66 -31.71 5.41
CA GLY A 192 -20.69 -33.00 6.11
C GLY A 192 -21.57 -32.97 7.37
N ALA A 193 -21.98 -31.77 7.80
CA ALA A 193 -22.99 -31.54 8.84
C ALA A 193 -24.44 -31.74 8.36
N THR A 194 -24.69 -32.70 7.48
CA THR A 194 -26.07 -33.06 7.10
C THR A 194 -26.86 -33.43 8.35
N GLY A 195 -28.03 -32.82 8.52
CA GLY A 195 -28.95 -33.11 9.63
C GLY A 195 -28.79 -32.27 10.90
N VAL A 196 -27.86 -31.31 10.97
CA VAL A 196 -27.80 -30.37 12.10
C VAL A 196 -28.94 -29.36 11.99
N ARG A 197 -29.75 -29.22 13.05
CA ARG A 197 -30.94 -28.36 13.07
C ARG A 197 -30.85 -27.32 14.20
N PRO A 198 -31.49 -26.15 14.04
CA PRO A 198 -31.78 -25.26 15.16
C PRO A 198 -32.45 -26.03 16.31
N GLY A 199 -32.04 -25.76 17.55
CA GLY A 199 -32.53 -26.44 18.76
C GLY A 199 -31.75 -27.72 19.16
N ALA A 200 -30.84 -28.20 18.31
CA ALA A 200 -29.98 -29.33 18.65
C ALA A 200 -28.91 -28.95 19.69
N GLY A 201 -28.53 -29.93 20.52
CA GLY A 201 -27.51 -29.76 21.55
C GLY A 201 -26.10 -29.89 20.96
N LEU A 202 -25.23 -28.93 21.25
CA LEU A 202 -23.85 -28.85 20.81
C LEU A 202 -22.92 -28.96 22.02
N LEU A 203 -21.97 -29.89 21.97
CA LEU A 203 -20.93 -30.07 22.98
C LEU A 203 -19.59 -29.64 22.41
N VAL A 204 -18.86 -28.81 23.16
CA VAL A 204 -17.47 -28.47 22.90
C VAL A 204 -16.62 -29.05 24.03
N VAL A 205 -15.70 -29.93 23.70
CA VAL A 205 -14.87 -30.68 24.65
C VAL A 205 -13.44 -30.74 24.13
N GLY A 206 -12.44 -30.79 25.01
CA GLY A 206 -11.04 -30.89 24.63
C GLY A 206 -10.35 -32.08 25.27
N ARG A 207 -9.08 -32.25 24.95
CA ARG A 207 -8.20 -33.31 25.48
C ARG A 207 -8.18 -33.33 27.00
N GLU A 208 -8.39 -32.19 27.64
CA GLU A 208 -8.42 -32.09 29.10
C GLU A 208 -9.47 -33.03 29.72
N ARG A 209 -10.61 -33.21 29.07
CA ARG A 209 -11.68 -34.09 29.54
C ARG A 209 -11.44 -35.57 29.21
N LEU A 210 -10.57 -35.86 28.23
CA LEU A 210 -10.10 -37.21 27.93
C LEU A 210 -9.07 -37.68 28.96
N GLN A 211 -8.22 -36.77 29.44
CA GLN A 211 -7.17 -37.04 30.43
C GLN A 211 -7.71 -37.08 31.87
N ASP A 212 -8.61 -36.16 32.23
CA ASP A 212 -9.20 -36.08 33.55
C ASP A 212 -10.74 -36.08 33.45
N PRO A 213 -11.41 -37.16 33.90
CA PRO A 213 -12.86 -37.23 33.89
C PRO A 213 -13.58 -36.14 34.70
N GLU A 214 -12.93 -35.56 35.71
CA GLU A 214 -13.52 -34.51 36.56
C GLU A 214 -13.33 -33.10 36.00
N ASN A 215 -12.61 -32.96 34.88
CA ASN A 215 -12.30 -31.66 34.31
C ASN A 215 -13.58 -30.95 33.83
N LYS A 216 -13.70 -29.66 34.15
CA LYS A 216 -14.87 -28.83 33.82
C LYS A 216 -14.71 -27.99 32.56
N ARG A 217 -13.58 -28.10 31.85
CA ARG A 217 -13.29 -27.41 30.58
C ARG A 217 -14.06 -28.02 29.41
N TRP A 218 -15.38 -27.92 29.46
CA TRP A 218 -16.29 -28.31 28.39
C TRP A 218 -17.53 -27.43 28.42
N SER A 219 -18.10 -27.17 27.25
CA SER A 219 -19.23 -26.25 27.10
C SER A 219 -20.35 -26.89 26.31
N TYR A 220 -21.56 -26.87 26.85
CA TYR A 220 -22.76 -27.30 26.15
C TYR A 220 -23.61 -26.09 25.73
N ARG A 221 -24.03 -26.03 24.47
CA ARG A 221 -24.89 -24.99 23.91
C ARG A 221 -26.02 -25.58 23.09
N VAL A 222 -27.08 -24.80 22.91
CA VAL A 222 -28.14 -25.11 21.96
C VAL A 222 -27.89 -24.27 20.72
N ILE A 223 -28.00 -24.89 19.55
CA ILE A 223 -27.85 -24.19 18.27
C ILE A 223 -29.06 -23.28 18.07
N GLU A 224 -28.81 -21.98 17.92
CA GLU A 224 -29.85 -20.98 17.68
C GLU A 224 -30.21 -20.92 16.19
N SER A 225 -29.20 -20.90 15.32
CA SER A 225 -29.41 -20.89 13.87
C SER A 225 -28.31 -21.66 13.13
N VAL A 226 -28.66 -22.12 11.94
CA VAL A 226 -27.78 -22.84 11.01
C VAL A 226 -27.82 -22.10 9.68
N THR A 227 -26.67 -21.65 9.22
CA THR A 227 -26.52 -21.00 7.91
C THR A 227 -25.67 -21.88 7.01
N GLU A 228 -26.31 -22.51 6.03
CA GLU A 228 -25.64 -23.31 5.00
C GLU A 228 -25.05 -22.40 3.92
N ALA A 229 -23.85 -22.71 3.46
CA ALA A 229 -23.10 -21.93 2.48
C ALA A 229 -23.15 -20.40 2.74
N PRO A 230 -22.63 -19.91 3.89
CA PRO A 230 -22.52 -18.48 4.14
C PRO A 230 -21.84 -17.75 2.98
N ASP A 231 -22.21 -16.49 2.75
CA ASP A 231 -21.74 -15.70 1.60
C ASP A 231 -20.24 -15.84 1.37
N GLY A 232 -19.87 -16.32 0.18
CA GLY A 232 -18.47 -16.52 -0.21
C GLY A 232 -17.78 -17.77 0.33
N HIS A 233 -18.49 -18.64 1.05
CA HIS A 233 -17.95 -19.85 1.69
C HIS A 233 -18.80 -21.10 1.37
N VAL A 234 -18.93 -21.42 0.09
CA VAL A 234 -19.57 -22.66 -0.36
C VAL A 234 -18.83 -23.87 0.24
N GLY A 235 -19.59 -24.88 0.68
CA GLY A 235 -19.03 -26.04 1.37
C GLY A 235 -18.78 -25.83 2.87
N TRP A 236 -19.26 -24.73 3.45
CA TRP A 236 -19.24 -24.48 4.88
C TRP A 236 -20.64 -24.30 5.45
N THR A 237 -20.81 -24.64 6.73
CA THR A 237 -21.99 -24.37 7.52
C THR A 237 -21.59 -23.58 8.76
N ARG A 238 -22.27 -22.46 9.01
CA ARG A 238 -22.07 -21.64 10.20
C ARG A 238 -23.18 -21.92 11.22
N LEU A 239 -22.79 -22.40 12.39
CA LEU A 239 -23.67 -22.63 13.53
C LEU A 239 -23.57 -21.43 14.49
N THR A 240 -24.71 -20.83 14.81
CA THR A 240 -24.77 -19.75 15.80
C THR A 240 -25.29 -20.29 17.12
N VAL A 241 -24.63 -19.93 18.22
CA VAL A 241 -25.00 -20.31 19.59
C VAL A 241 -25.15 -19.06 20.47
N ASN A 242 -26.22 -19.03 21.24
CA ASN A 242 -26.52 -17.95 22.19
C ASN A 242 -27.07 -18.55 23.50
N PRO A 243 -26.45 -18.28 24.66
CA PRO A 243 -25.23 -17.48 24.87
C PRO A 243 -23.96 -18.14 24.29
N GLY A 244 -22.91 -17.37 24.05
CA GLY A 244 -21.61 -17.88 23.57
C GLY A 244 -20.94 -18.90 24.51
N LEU A 245 -19.89 -19.57 24.06
CA LEU A 245 -19.19 -20.64 24.80
C LEU A 245 -18.68 -20.19 26.18
N GLY A 246 -18.76 -21.08 27.17
CA GLY A 246 -18.38 -20.78 28.56
C GLY A 246 -19.23 -19.70 29.25
N LYS A 247 -18.99 -19.46 30.53
CA LYS A 247 -19.54 -18.27 31.21
C LYS A 247 -18.55 -17.12 31.05
N ARG A 248 -19.02 -15.91 30.74
CA ARG A 248 -18.15 -14.73 30.60
C ARG A 248 -17.30 -14.46 31.84
N GLU A 249 -17.82 -14.81 33.01
CA GLU A 249 -17.19 -14.67 34.34
C GLU A 249 -16.34 -15.88 34.75
N ASP A 250 -16.40 -17.00 34.03
CA ASP A 250 -15.65 -18.23 34.35
C ASP A 250 -15.08 -18.90 33.08
N PRO A 251 -13.87 -18.47 32.65
CA PRO A 251 -13.17 -19.00 31.48
C PRO A 251 -12.80 -20.50 31.60
N SER A 252 -12.83 -21.06 32.81
CA SER A 252 -12.41 -22.45 33.07
C SER A 252 -13.38 -23.50 32.50
N THR A 253 -14.48 -23.06 31.89
CA THR A 253 -15.53 -23.90 31.32
C THR A 253 -15.40 -24.12 29.82
N VAL A 254 -14.35 -23.61 29.17
CA VAL A 254 -14.10 -23.81 27.74
C VAL A 254 -12.86 -24.66 27.55
N ALA A 255 -12.97 -25.67 26.68
CA ALA A 255 -11.86 -26.52 26.26
C ALA A 255 -10.76 -25.69 25.57
N GLN A 256 -9.49 -26.00 25.82
CA GLN A 256 -8.35 -25.25 25.28
C GLN A 256 -7.40 -26.12 24.46
N GLU A 257 -7.35 -27.43 24.71
CA GLU A 257 -6.41 -28.35 24.04
C GLU A 257 -7.15 -29.34 23.13
N GLU A 258 -6.71 -29.47 21.87
CA GLU A 258 -7.29 -30.37 20.85
C GLU A 258 -8.84 -30.38 20.86
N VAL A 259 -9.42 -29.18 20.74
CA VAL A 259 -10.87 -28.99 20.91
C VAL A 259 -11.66 -29.70 19.81
N GLU A 260 -12.67 -30.46 20.23
CA GLU A 260 -13.63 -31.17 19.40
C GLU A 260 -15.05 -30.65 19.66
N VAL A 261 -15.88 -30.76 18.62
CA VAL A 261 -17.28 -30.31 18.66
C VAL A 261 -18.17 -31.48 18.29
N PHE A 262 -19.13 -31.78 19.14
CA PHE A 262 -20.12 -32.84 18.92
C PHE A 262 -21.53 -32.24 18.85
N VAL A 263 -22.41 -32.85 18.07
CA VAL A 263 -23.85 -32.61 18.12
C VAL A 263 -24.54 -33.82 18.74
N PHE A 264 -25.50 -33.59 19.63
CA PHE A 264 -26.38 -34.65 20.15
C PHE A 264 -27.57 -34.84 19.21
N GLU A 265 -27.73 -36.05 18.71
CA GLU A 265 -28.78 -36.38 17.74
C GLU A 265 -30.06 -36.89 18.43
N GLU A 266 -29.93 -37.46 19.62
CA GLU A 266 -31.05 -38.06 20.34
C GLU A 266 -31.19 -37.51 21.77
N ARG A 267 -32.44 -37.49 22.24
CA ARG A 267 -32.79 -37.25 23.64
C ARG A 267 -33.46 -38.49 24.19
N ALA A 268 -32.98 -38.96 25.32
CA ALA A 268 -33.51 -40.11 26.04
C ALA A 268 -33.93 -39.70 27.45
N SER A 269 -34.75 -40.54 28.05
CA SER A 269 -35.08 -40.48 29.48
C SER A 269 -34.44 -41.68 30.18
N LEU A 270 -34.25 -41.57 31.49
CA LEU A 270 -33.83 -42.74 32.28
C LEU A 270 -34.98 -43.75 32.33
N PHE A 271 -34.68 -45.04 32.26
CA PHE A 271 -35.70 -46.10 32.33
C PHE A 271 -36.55 -45.92 33.61
N GLY A 272 -37.87 -45.97 33.48
CA GLY A 272 -38.79 -45.72 34.61
C GLY A 272 -39.13 -44.25 34.88
N TRP A 273 -38.78 -43.32 33.99
CA TRP A 273 -39.17 -41.90 34.10
C TRP A 273 -40.69 -41.67 34.16
N ASN A 274 -41.47 -42.54 33.51
CA ASN A 274 -42.93 -42.49 33.43
C ASN A 274 -43.61 -43.46 34.42
N ALA A 275 -42.87 -44.16 35.29
CA ALA A 275 -43.47 -45.05 36.26
C ALA A 275 -44.36 -44.28 37.24
N SER A 276 -45.45 -44.88 37.71
CA SER A 276 -46.20 -44.38 38.88
C SER A 276 -45.31 -44.40 40.12
N ASP A 277 -45.53 -43.53 41.11
CA ASP A 277 -44.73 -43.53 42.35
C ASP A 277 -44.76 -44.92 43.04
N PRO A 278 -43.62 -45.63 43.24
CA PRO A 278 -43.47 -46.75 44.13
C PRO A 278 -44.15 -46.62 45.48
N GLY A 279 -44.21 -45.42 46.08
CA GLY A 279 -44.96 -45.22 47.31
C GLY A 279 -46.43 -45.61 47.17
N LEU A 280 -47.04 -45.40 46.00
CA LEU A 280 -48.42 -45.80 45.69
C LEU A 280 -48.57 -47.30 45.38
N LEU A 281 -47.46 -47.99 45.13
CA LEU A 281 -47.41 -49.42 44.82
C LEU A 281 -46.98 -50.26 46.03
N CYS A 282 -46.47 -49.64 47.10
CA CYS A 282 -46.19 -50.30 48.38
C CYS A 282 -47.53 -50.56 49.11
N VAL A 283 -47.87 -51.84 49.34
CA VAL A 283 -49.03 -52.23 50.15
C VAL A 283 -48.53 -52.98 51.39
N PRO A 284 -48.97 -52.62 52.63
CA PRO A 284 -48.58 -53.34 53.84
C PRO A 284 -48.82 -54.86 53.68
N GLY A 285 -47.81 -55.67 54.02
CA GLY A 285 -47.91 -57.14 53.95
C GLY A 285 -47.79 -57.77 52.55
N ARG A 286 -47.58 -56.99 51.48
CA ARG A 286 -47.23 -57.53 50.14
C ARG A 286 -45.73 -57.35 49.84
N PRO A 287 -45.13 -58.24 49.05
CA PRO A 287 -43.77 -58.03 48.56
C PRO A 287 -43.71 -56.71 47.80
N SER A 288 -42.67 -55.93 48.10
CA SER A 288 -42.39 -54.64 47.46
C SER A 288 -42.32 -54.82 45.94
N PRO A 289 -42.82 -53.85 45.15
CA PRO A 289 -42.66 -53.87 43.70
C PRO A 289 -41.19 -54.09 43.30
N PRO A 290 -40.90 -54.90 42.28
CA PRO A 290 -39.53 -55.14 41.82
C PRO A 290 -38.78 -53.82 41.55
N GLY A 291 -37.64 -53.63 42.23
CA GLY A 291 -36.78 -52.44 42.13
C GLY A 291 -37.08 -51.29 43.10
N SER A 292 -38.05 -51.45 44.02
CA SER A 292 -38.32 -50.49 45.10
C SER A 292 -37.52 -50.82 46.38
N VAL A 293 -36.92 -49.79 47.00
CA VAL A 293 -36.18 -49.89 48.26
C VAL A 293 -36.96 -49.11 49.34
N GLY A 294 -37.18 -49.71 50.52
CA GLY A 294 -37.87 -49.05 51.64
C GLY A 294 -39.35 -49.43 51.85
N CYS A 295 -40.01 -50.14 50.93
CA CYS A 295 -41.38 -50.63 51.18
C CYS A 295 -41.45 -51.74 52.27
N LYS A 296 -40.31 -52.24 52.79
CA LYS A 296 -40.26 -53.31 53.81
C LYS A 296 -40.50 -52.80 55.25
N ASP A 297 -40.48 -51.48 55.45
CA ASP A 297 -40.60 -50.84 56.76
C ASP A 297 -42.03 -50.35 57.06
N LEU A 298 -43.03 -50.81 56.29
CA LEU A 298 -44.46 -50.56 56.53
C LEU A 298 -44.91 -51.32 57.80
N ASP A 299 -44.95 -50.62 58.94
CA ASP A 299 -45.62 -51.12 60.15
C ASP A 299 -47.15 -51.19 59.90
N PRO A 300 -47.79 -52.38 59.98
CA PRO A 300 -49.23 -52.51 59.82
C PRO A 300 -50.05 -51.67 60.81
N ASP A 301 -49.47 -51.29 61.95
CA ASP A 301 -50.14 -50.57 63.03
C ASP A 301 -50.01 -49.03 62.93
N HIS A 302 -49.22 -48.50 61.99
CA HIS A 302 -49.01 -47.06 61.78
C HIS A 302 -49.17 -46.66 60.29
N PRO A 303 -50.41 -46.55 59.78
CA PRO A 303 -50.68 -46.26 58.37
C PRO A 303 -50.27 -44.85 57.90
N ASP A 304 -49.96 -43.94 58.83
CA ASP A 304 -49.58 -42.54 58.54
C ASP A 304 -48.05 -42.32 58.51
N GLN A 305 -47.25 -43.39 58.55
CA GLN A 305 -45.80 -43.28 58.52
C GLN A 305 -45.33 -42.73 57.16
N GLU A 306 -44.62 -41.59 57.16
CA GLU A 306 -44.13 -40.94 55.96
C GLU A 306 -42.94 -41.74 55.37
N ILE A 307 -43.24 -42.64 54.43
CA ILE A 307 -42.21 -43.48 53.79
C ILE A 307 -41.51 -42.67 52.72
N THR A 308 -40.22 -42.41 52.93
CA THR A 308 -39.37 -41.87 51.88
C THR A 308 -38.90 -43.03 50.99
N VAL A 309 -39.69 -43.42 49.98
CA VAL A 309 -39.19 -44.32 48.94
C VAL A 309 -38.19 -43.53 48.08
N THR A 310 -36.90 -43.79 48.24
CA THR A 310 -35.86 -43.05 47.52
C THR A 310 -35.85 -43.44 46.04
N TRP A 311 -36.41 -42.55 45.22
CA TRP A 311 -36.46 -42.61 43.76
C TRP A 311 -35.18 -42.07 43.08
N LYS A 312 -34.02 -42.27 43.69
CA LYS A 312 -32.74 -41.81 43.12
C LYS A 312 -32.13 -42.88 42.23
N HIS A 313 -31.51 -42.45 41.13
CA HIS A 313 -30.82 -43.35 40.19
C HIS A 313 -29.76 -44.22 40.87
N ALA A 314 -29.08 -43.68 41.88
CA ALA A 314 -28.01 -44.34 42.61
C ALA A 314 -28.44 -45.58 43.44
N ASP A 315 -29.73 -45.70 43.79
CA ASP A 315 -30.19 -46.67 44.79
C ASP A 315 -30.85 -47.93 44.16
N ALA A 316 -30.97 -48.01 42.83
CA ALA A 316 -31.79 -49.01 42.13
C ALA A 316 -31.01 -50.11 41.37
N LEU A 317 -29.69 -50.08 41.39
CA LEU A 317 -28.85 -51.17 40.87
C LEU A 317 -28.63 -52.18 42.01
N ALA A 318 -29.61 -53.09 42.20
CA ALA A 318 -29.61 -54.28 43.06
C ALA A 318 -28.91 -54.16 44.46
N PRO A 319 -29.64 -54.26 45.60
CA PRO A 319 -29.02 -54.22 46.95
C PRO A 319 -27.97 -55.32 47.21
N ASP A 320 -27.91 -56.33 46.34
CA ASP A 320 -27.09 -57.54 46.37
C ASP A 320 -25.88 -57.51 45.40
N GLN A 321 -25.70 -56.41 44.64
CA GLN A 321 -24.44 -56.13 43.94
C GLN A 321 -23.86 -54.81 44.45
N PRO A 322 -22.59 -54.74 44.90
CA PRO A 322 -21.98 -53.45 45.22
C PRO A 322 -22.12 -52.56 44.00
N ALA A 323 -22.40 -51.27 44.20
CA ALA A 323 -22.55 -50.27 43.13
C ALA A 323 -21.34 -50.27 42.17
N GLU A 324 -21.33 -51.21 41.23
CA GLU A 324 -20.27 -51.43 40.29
C GLU A 324 -20.42 -50.35 39.21
N GLN A 325 -19.58 -49.32 39.38
CA GLN A 325 -19.02 -48.50 38.30
C GLN A 325 -20.03 -47.73 37.43
N GLY A 326 -20.54 -46.59 37.92
CA GLY A 326 -21.03 -45.49 37.07
C GLY A 326 -21.95 -45.90 35.91
N ARG A 327 -22.96 -46.75 36.17
CA ARG A 327 -23.91 -47.21 35.15
C ARG A 327 -25.21 -46.41 35.17
N ILE A 328 -25.78 -46.14 33.99
CA ILE A 328 -27.12 -45.58 33.80
C ILE A 328 -27.94 -46.48 32.88
N GLU A 329 -29.27 -46.34 32.94
CA GLU A 329 -30.21 -47.13 32.16
C GLU A 329 -31.10 -46.17 31.38
N LEU A 330 -30.96 -46.17 30.06
CA LEU A 330 -31.75 -45.33 29.16
C LEU A 330 -32.99 -46.11 28.71
N ASP A 331 -34.13 -45.42 28.65
CA ASP A 331 -35.39 -45.97 28.17
C ASP A 331 -35.34 -46.17 26.64
N GLY A 332 -35.59 -47.39 26.16
CA GLY A 332 -35.53 -47.73 24.73
C GLY A 332 -34.18 -48.27 24.25
N ASP A 333 -34.12 -48.58 22.94
CA ASP A 333 -32.89 -49.00 22.26
C ASP A 333 -32.15 -47.77 21.70
N HIS A 334 -30.89 -47.58 22.07
CA HIS A 334 -30.03 -46.51 21.54
C HIS A 334 -28.82 -47.09 20.79
N PRO A 335 -29.00 -47.71 19.61
CA PRO A 335 -27.93 -48.36 18.87
C PRO A 335 -26.87 -47.37 18.34
N GLY A 336 -27.18 -46.07 18.30
CA GLY A 336 -26.24 -45.01 17.91
C GLY A 336 -25.18 -44.67 18.97
N LEU A 337 -25.26 -45.25 20.18
CA LEU A 337 -24.24 -45.05 21.20
C LEU A 337 -22.97 -45.85 20.90
N LEU A 338 -21.88 -45.14 20.71
CA LEU A 338 -20.57 -45.70 20.42
C LEU A 338 -19.74 -45.82 21.70
N THR A 339 -19.05 -46.95 21.86
CA THR A 339 -18.08 -47.21 22.93
C THR A 339 -16.67 -47.03 22.40
N GLY A 340 -15.73 -46.55 23.22
CA GLY A 340 -14.31 -46.56 22.89
C GLY A 340 -13.44 -47.17 23.99
N THR A 341 -12.45 -47.95 23.60
CA THR A 341 -11.38 -48.47 24.49
C THR A 341 -10.02 -48.30 23.82
N GLY A 342 -8.95 -48.04 24.59
CA GLY A 342 -7.61 -47.84 24.02
C GLY A 342 -7.52 -46.61 23.11
N ASP A 343 -7.04 -46.79 21.88
CA ASP A 343 -6.88 -45.71 20.89
C ASP A 343 -8.23 -45.20 20.30
N GLU A 344 -9.33 -45.96 20.46
CA GLU A 344 -10.69 -45.58 20.03
C GLU A 344 -11.42 -44.70 21.06
N VAL A 345 -10.74 -44.28 22.13
CA VAL A 345 -11.34 -43.45 23.19
C VAL A 345 -11.84 -42.10 22.67
N ALA A 346 -11.25 -41.58 21.59
CA ALA A 346 -11.70 -40.34 20.94
C ALA A 346 -13.02 -40.49 20.16
N THR A 347 -13.39 -41.72 19.76
CA THR A 347 -14.64 -41.99 19.01
C THR A 347 -15.81 -42.41 19.90
N ALA A 348 -15.60 -42.51 21.22
CA ALA A 348 -16.66 -42.83 22.17
C ALA A 348 -17.75 -41.73 22.20
N SER A 349 -19.01 -42.14 22.35
CA SER A 349 -20.09 -41.19 22.54
C SER A 349 -20.00 -40.48 23.89
N TRP A 350 -20.43 -39.24 23.90
CA TRP A 350 -20.69 -38.43 25.08
C TRP A 350 -22.16 -38.51 25.46
N LEU A 351 -22.43 -38.33 26.76
CA LEU A 351 -23.75 -38.21 27.35
C LEU A 351 -23.81 -36.96 28.22
N LEU A 352 -24.81 -36.14 28.01
CA LEU A 352 -25.10 -35.01 28.89
C LEU A 352 -26.37 -35.30 29.68
N LEU A 353 -26.24 -35.41 31.00
CA LEU A 353 -27.39 -35.46 31.90
C LEU A 353 -27.75 -34.03 32.29
N GLU A 354 -29.01 -33.67 32.08
CA GLU A 354 -29.55 -32.35 32.38
C GLU A 354 -30.73 -32.47 33.34
N SER A 355 -30.67 -31.69 34.42
CA SER A 355 -31.77 -31.44 35.35
C SER A 355 -32.02 -29.94 35.47
N HIS A 356 -33.04 -29.54 36.23
CA HIS A 356 -33.41 -28.15 36.42
C HIS A 356 -32.30 -27.27 37.04
N SER A 357 -31.32 -27.87 37.71
CA SER A 357 -30.28 -27.14 38.45
C SER A 357 -28.85 -27.59 38.12
N SER A 358 -28.67 -28.62 37.29
CA SER A 358 -27.35 -29.20 37.02
C SER A 358 -27.26 -29.79 35.62
N ARG A 359 -26.06 -29.69 35.05
CA ARG A 359 -25.65 -30.38 33.83
C ARG A 359 -24.32 -31.05 34.10
N ASP A 360 -24.19 -32.32 33.75
CA ASP A 360 -22.97 -33.09 33.92
C ASP A 360 -22.71 -33.94 32.69
N LEU A 361 -21.46 -33.91 32.24
CA LEU A 361 -20.97 -34.63 31.08
C LEU A 361 -20.29 -35.93 31.48
N TYR A 362 -20.59 -37.00 30.76
CA TYR A 362 -20.05 -38.33 30.94
C TYR A 362 -19.66 -38.92 29.57
N ARG A 363 -18.61 -39.73 29.54
CA ARG A 363 -18.19 -40.48 28.36
C ARG A 363 -18.68 -41.92 28.45
N VAL A 364 -19.13 -42.47 27.33
CA VAL A 364 -19.62 -43.84 27.22
C VAL A 364 -18.43 -44.82 27.16
N MET A 365 -18.37 -45.71 28.15
CA MET A 365 -17.34 -46.75 28.28
C MET A 365 -17.88 -48.17 27.97
N GLY A 366 -19.20 -48.32 27.84
CA GLY A 366 -19.84 -49.60 27.53
C GLY A 366 -21.34 -49.40 27.28
N VAL A 367 -21.89 -50.12 26.31
CA VAL A 367 -23.31 -50.07 25.94
C VAL A 367 -23.81 -51.51 25.82
N GLU A 368 -24.86 -51.84 26.58
CA GLU A 368 -25.47 -53.16 26.58
C GLU A 368 -26.99 -53.00 26.36
N PRO A 369 -27.54 -53.46 25.23
CA PRO A 369 -28.99 -53.50 25.04
C PRO A 369 -29.60 -54.54 26.00
N GLY A 370 -30.80 -54.25 26.49
CA GLY A 370 -31.49 -55.13 27.43
C GLY A 370 -33.00 -54.88 27.46
N GLY A 371 -33.65 -55.57 28.37
CA GLY A 371 -35.06 -55.37 28.69
C GLY A 371 -35.28 -55.70 30.17
N GLU A 372 -36.21 -54.99 30.80
CA GLU A 372 -36.41 -55.09 32.24
C GLU A 372 -37.88 -54.89 32.59
N ALA A 373 -38.30 -55.53 33.69
CA ALA A 373 -39.64 -55.41 34.24
C ALA A 373 -39.59 -54.88 35.69
N ARG A 374 -39.44 -53.56 35.85
CA ARG A 374 -39.39 -52.86 37.16
C ARG A 374 -40.40 -51.71 37.19
N TYR A 375 -40.85 -51.34 38.39
CA TYR A 375 -41.78 -50.21 38.61
C TYR A 375 -43.14 -50.32 37.88
N ALA A 376 -43.62 -51.55 37.70
CA ALA A 376 -44.82 -51.85 36.90
C ALA A 376 -44.74 -51.43 35.42
N LEU A 377 -43.51 -51.27 34.90
CA LEU A 377 -43.22 -51.07 33.49
C LEU A 377 -42.46 -52.28 32.96
N SER A 378 -42.70 -52.63 31.69
CA SER A 378 -41.91 -53.60 30.95
C SER A 378 -41.52 -52.98 29.62
N GLY A 379 -40.23 -52.92 29.35
CA GLY A 379 -39.73 -52.21 28.18
C GLY A 379 -38.30 -52.58 27.83
N ARG A 380 -37.89 -52.18 26.62
CA ARG A 380 -36.49 -52.27 26.19
C ARG A 380 -35.72 -51.14 26.84
N LEU A 381 -34.47 -51.39 27.20
CA LEU A 381 -33.58 -50.39 27.78
C LEU A 381 -32.17 -50.55 27.24
N THR A 382 -31.37 -49.50 27.37
CA THR A 382 -29.94 -49.52 27.05
C THR A 382 -29.15 -49.24 28.32
N ARG A 383 -28.37 -50.21 28.81
CA ARG A 383 -27.47 -50.01 29.95
C ARG A 383 -26.18 -49.39 29.45
N VAL A 384 -25.79 -48.27 30.06
CA VAL A 384 -24.60 -47.52 29.66
C VAL A 384 -23.65 -47.39 30.84
N ARG A 385 -22.40 -47.82 30.66
CA ARG A 385 -21.33 -47.63 31.63
C ARG A 385 -20.60 -46.33 31.31
N LEU A 386 -20.38 -45.50 32.31
CA LEU A 386 -19.79 -44.17 32.20
C LEU A 386 -18.33 -44.16 32.68
N ASP A 387 -17.59 -43.14 32.27
CA ASP A 387 -16.20 -42.88 32.66
C ASP A 387 -16.03 -42.46 34.12
N ARG A 388 -17.06 -41.88 34.74
CA ARG A 388 -17.10 -41.50 36.15
C ARG A 388 -18.47 -41.73 36.77
N LYS A 389 -18.50 -41.84 38.11
CA LYS A 389 -19.73 -42.02 38.91
C LYS A 389 -20.11 -40.79 39.74
N THR A 390 -19.22 -39.81 39.83
CA THR A 390 -19.43 -38.59 40.62
C THR A 390 -20.64 -37.82 40.08
N ARG A 391 -21.42 -37.22 40.99
CA ARG A 391 -22.58 -36.37 40.70
C ARG A 391 -23.80 -37.05 40.08
N LEU A 392 -23.77 -38.36 39.82
CA LEU A 392 -24.95 -39.11 39.39
C LEU A 392 -26.10 -39.06 40.42
N ASP A 393 -25.77 -38.88 41.70
CA ASP A 393 -26.71 -38.70 42.82
C ASP A 393 -27.60 -37.45 42.70
N LYS A 394 -27.25 -36.50 41.82
CA LYS A 394 -28.00 -35.26 41.56
C LYS A 394 -29.14 -35.42 40.54
N TYR A 395 -29.23 -36.57 39.90
CA TYR A 395 -30.15 -36.83 38.81
C TYR A 395 -31.21 -37.86 39.24
N ASP A 396 -32.47 -37.47 39.15
CA ASP A 396 -33.62 -38.35 39.41
C ASP A 396 -34.20 -38.89 38.09
N ARG A 397 -34.89 -40.05 38.14
CA ARG A 397 -35.38 -40.71 36.92
C ARG A 397 -36.43 -39.90 36.17
N ARG A 398 -37.25 -39.09 36.84
CA ARG A 398 -38.40 -38.41 36.23
C ARG A 398 -38.01 -37.10 35.55
N ARG A 399 -37.06 -36.37 36.12
CA ARG A 399 -36.72 -34.99 35.70
C ARG A 399 -35.38 -34.89 35.00
N THR A 400 -34.69 -36.01 34.80
CA THR A 400 -33.42 -36.04 34.06
C THR A 400 -33.67 -36.25 32.57
N LEU A 401 -33.23 -35.29 31.78
CA LEU A 401 -33.10 -35.42 30.34
C LEU A 401 -31.68 -35.89 30.02
N VAL A 402 -31.56 -36.90 29.16
CA VAL A 402 -30.26 -37.37 28.69
C VAL A 402 -30.10 -36.98 27.22
N HIS A 403 -29.14 -36.13 26.91
CA HIS A 403 -28.71 -35.93 25.51
C HIS A 403 -27.68 -37.00 25.19
N CYS A 404 -27.96 -37.79 24.16
CA CYS A 404 -27.23 -38.99 23.80
C CYS A 404 -26.98 -39.05 22.30
N VAL A 405 -26.25 -40.08 21.85
CA VAL A 405 -25.83 -40.24 20.44
C VAL A 405 -25.11 -38.97 19.96
N SER A 406 -23.91 -38.75 20.50
CA SER A 406 -23.08 -37.61 20.12
C SER A 406 -22.29 -37.93 18.85
N ARG A 407 -22.43 -37.10 17.81
CA ARG A 407 -21.66 -37.21 16.58
C ARG A 407 -20.63 -36.08 16.46
N LEU A 408 -19.39 -36.44 16.14
CA LEU A 408 -18.31 -35.47 15.90
C LEU A 408 -18.59 -34.63 14.66
N LEU A 409 -18.37 -33.32 14.77
CA LEU A 409 -18.46 -32.35 13.68
C LEU A 409 -17.05 -31.92 13.23
N PRO A 410 -16.80 -31.79 11.91
CA PRO A 410 -15.52 -31.31 11.38
C PRO A 410 -15.37 -29.79 11.59
N ALA A 411 -15.08 -29.39 12.82
CA ALA A 411 -15.08 -28.00 13.30
C ALA A 411 -13.73 -27.54 13.88
N ARG A 412 -12.64 -28.27 13.63
CA ARG A 412 -11.28 -27.90 14.09
C ARG A 412 -10.68 -26.73 13.30
N VAL A 413 -11.18 -26.50 12.08
CA VAL A 413 -10.71 -25.47 11.15
C VAL A 413 -11.86 -24.57 10.70
N VAL A 414 -11.51 -23.34 10.30
CA VAL A 414 -12.44 -22.30 9.82
C VAL A 414 -11.84 -21.64 8.58
N PRO A 415 -12.63 -21.22 7.58
CA PRO A 415 -12.11 -20.38 6.52
C PRO A 415 -11.69 -19.01 7.10
N PRO A 416 -10.65 -18.35 6.56
CA PRO A 416 -10.33 -16.99 6.97
C PRO A 416 -11.48 -16.05 6.57
N THR A 417 -12.15 -15.43 7.55
CA THR A 417 -13.28 -14.50 7.33
C THR A 417 -12.93 -13.06 7.63
N ASP A 418 -12.00 -12.84 8.56
CA ASP A 418 -11.67 -11.51 9.04
C ASP A 418 -10.75 -10.79 8.05
N ALA A 419 -10.88 -9.45 8.00
CA ALA A 419 -9.99 -8.61 7.22
C ALA A 419 -8.53 -8.84 7.62
N VAL A 420 -7.65 -8.94 6.63
CA VAL A 420 -6.22 -9.18 6.88
C VAL A 420 -5.51 -7.83 6.93
N GLN A 421 -5.04 -7.45 8.12
CA GLN A 421 -4.23 -6.25 8.35
C GLN A 421 -3.11 -6.57 9.35
N THR A 422 -2.03 -7.21 8.88
CA THR A 422 -1.03 -7.82 9.76
C THR A 422 0.34 -7.89 9.07
N THR A 423 1.41 -8.02 9.86
CA THR A 423 2.76 -8.38 9.38
C THR A 423 2.93 -9.89 9.22
N GLU A 424 2.14 -10.70 9.92
CA GLU A 424 2.24 -12.17 9.87
C GLU A 424 1.11 -12.78 9.03
N LEU A 425 1.47 -13.36 7.88
CA LEU A 425 0.56 -14.03 6.97
C LEU A 425 0.68 -15.55 7.08
N LEU A 426 -0.46 -16.23 7.11
CA LEU A 426 -0.52 -17.68 6.98
C LEU A 426 -0.86 -18.04 5.53
N LEU A 427 0.13 -18.49 4.78
CA LEU A 427 0.01 -18.77 3.34
C LEU A 427 0.00 -20.27 3.08
N ALA A 428 -0.52 -20.67 1.92
CA ALA A 428 -0.37 -22.03 1.41
C ALA A 428 1.13 -22.40 1.35
N ARG A 429 1.47 -23.62 1.78
CA ARG A 429 2.88 -24.04 1.87
C ARG A 429 3.49 -24.16 0.47
N THR A 430 4.71 -23.67 0.33
CA THR A 430 5.51 -23.80 -0.89
C THR A 430 6.81 -24.55 -0.57
N GLU A 431 7.34 -25.27 -1.56
CA GLU A 431 8.65 -25.91 -1.47
C GLU A 431 9.49 -25.47 -2.69
N PRO A 432 10.61 -24.76 -2.49
CA PRO A 432 11.15 -24.28 -1.21
C PRO A 432 10.30 -23.16 -0.57
N LEU A 433 10.50 -22.95 0.74
CA LEU A 433 9.95 -21.81 1.48
C LEU A 433 10.54 -20.48 0.98
N LEU A 434 9.84 -19.38 1.22
CA LEU A 434 10.29 -18.05 0.83
C LEU A 434 11.53 -17.63 1.63
N PRO A 435 12.65 -17.24 0.99
CA PRO A 435 13.84 -16.83 1.71
C PRO A 435 13.67 -15.45 2.37
N ALA A 436 14.28 -15.26 3.53
CA ALA A 436 14.38 -13.96 4.19
C ALA A 436 15.12 -12.94 3.29
N GLY A 437 14.72 -11.67 3.38
CA GLY A 437 15.21 -10.58 2.54
C GLY A 437 14.58 -10.51 1.16
N ARG A 438 13.75 -11.49 0.75
CA ARG A 438 13.11 -11.49 -0.56
C ARG A 438 12.02 -10.43 -0.65
N THR A 439 12.04 -9.66 -1.73
CA THR A 439 10.96 -8.71 -2.05
C THR A 439 9.75 -9.48 -2.58
N VAL A 440 8.57 -9.10 -2.09
CA VAL A 440 7.29 -9.69 -2.47
C VAL A 440 6.27 -8.58 -2.72
N LEU A 441 5.28 -8.88 -3.55
CA LEU A 441 4.11 -8.04 -3.75
C LEU A 441 2.89 -8.76 -3.20
N VAL A 442 2.12 -8.09 -2.37
CA VAL A 442 0.84 -8.61 -1.87
C VAL A 442 -0.27 -7.85 -2.58
N THR A 443 -1.17 -8.60 -3.19
CA THR A 443 -2.28 -8.08 -3.98
C THR A 443 -3.61 -8.57 -3.40
N GLY A 444 -4.65 -7.73 -3.39
CA GLY A 444 -6.00 -8.12 -2.99
C GLY A 444 -6.96 -6.94 -3.02
N HIS A 445 -8.27 -7.20 -2.96
CA HIS A 445 -9.26 -6.14 -2.84
C HIS A 445 -9.37 -5.65 -1.39
N PRO A 446 -9.72 -4.38 -1.17
CA PRO A 446 -10.09 -3.88 0.15
C PRO A 446 -11.20 -4.74 0.77
N HIS A 447 -11.13 -4.95 2.09
CA HIS A 447 -12.14 -5.76 2.77
C HIS A 447 -13.54 -5.12 2.67
N GLY A 448 -14.50 -5.88 2.14
CA GLY A 448 -15.87 -5.41 1.89
C GLY A 448 -16.13 -4.95 0.45
N GLU A 449 -15.08 -4.80 -0.36
CA GLU A 449 -15.15 -4.40 -1.77
C GLU A 449 -14.78 -5.54 -2.74
N ALA A 450 -14.48 -6.73 -2.21
CA ALA A 450 -14.17 -7.88 -3.05
C ALA A 450 -15.40 -8.31 -3.86
N PRO A 451 -15.25 -8.60 -5.17
CA PRO A 451 -16.37 -9.01 -6.00
C PRO A 451 -17.03 -10.25 -5.41
N THR A 452 -18.32 -10.14 -5.11
CA THR A 452 -19.12 -11.32 -4.78
C THR A 452 -19.42 -12.03 -6.09
N GLY A 453 -19.30 -13.36 -6.14
CA GLY A 453 -19.41 -14.15 -7.39
C GLY A 453 -20.73 -14.03 -8.16
N ALA A 454 -21.64 -13.13 -7.75
CA ALA A 454 -22.88 -12.77 -8.44
C ALA A 454 -22.73 -11.59 -9.42
N ASP A 455 -21.65 -10.81 -9.37
CA ASP A 455 -21.50 -9.56 -10.16
C ASP A 455 -20.70 -9.73 -11.47
N VAL A 456 -20.55 -10.95 -11.97
CA VAL A 456 -19.85 -11.25 -13.23
C VAL A 456 -20.73 -10.88 -14.42
N GLY A 457 -20.91 -9.58 -14.67
CA GLY A 457 -21.75 -9.07 -15.75
C GLY A 457 -21.52 -7.63 -16.18
N ALA A 458 -20.81 -6.81 -15.39
CA ALA A 458 -20.50 -5.42 -15.75
C ALA A 458 -18.98 -5.22 -15.83
N ALA A 459 -18.42 -5.25 -17.04
CA ALA A 459 -16.98 -5.17 -17.31
C ALA A 459 -16.32 -3.82 -16.97
N ASP A 460 -17.09 -2.82 -16.51
CA ASP A 460 -16.61 -1.42 -16.44
C ASP A 460 -16.39 -0.87 -15.03
N LEU A 461 -16.66 -1.63 -13.95
CA LEU A 461 -16.58 -1.14 -12.55
C LEU A 461 -16.05 -2.17 -11.53
N GLU A 462 -15.31 -3.21 -11.95
CA GLU A 462 -14.65 -4.08 -10.97
C GLU A 462 -13.53 -3.30 -10.26
N PRO A 463 -13.52 -3.19 -8.91
CA PRO A 463 -12.48 -2.47 -8.20
C PRO A 463 -11.15 -3.16 -8.45
N SER A 464 -10.15 -2.43 -8.96
CA SER A 464 -8.82 -3.00 -9.17
C SER A 464 -8.23 -3.46 -7.83
N PRO A 465 -7.56 -4.64 -7.77
CA PRO A 465 -6.94 -5.08 -6.53
C PRO A 465 -5.86 -4.08 -6.10
N GLU A 466 -5.82 -3.77 -4.80
CA GLU A 466 -4.70 -3.06 -4.21
C GLU A 466 -3.46 -3.92 -4.29
N CYS A 467 -2.31 -3.30 -4.56
CA CYS A 467 -1.01 -3.96 -4.51
C CYS A 467 -0.08 -3.14 -3.63
N PHE A 468 0.65 -3.81 -2.74
CA PHE A 468 1.70 -3.18 -1.97
C PHE A 468 2.95 -4.06 -1.88
N ARG A 469 4.11 -3.40 -1.76
CA ARG A 469 5.43 -4.03 -1.70
C ARG A 469 5.85 -4.28 -0.26
N ALA A 470 6.40 -5.46 0.01
CA ALA A 470 6.97 -5.84 1.29
C ALA A 470 8.25 -6.67 1.11
N VAL A 471 8.96 -6.90 2.22
CA VAL A 471 10.12 -7.79 2.29
C VAL A 471 9.83 -8.89 3.30
N VAL A 472 10.16 -10.13 2.94
CA VAL A 472 10.07 -11.29 3.84
C VAL A 472 11.14 -11.14 4.92
N VAL A 473 10.72 -11.03 6.18
CA VAL A 473 11.61 -11.03 7.35
C VAL A 473 11.93 -12.47 7.75
N GLU A 474 10.90 -13.31 7.80
CA GLU A 474 11.00 -14.71 8.21
C GLU A 474 9.94 -15.55 7.50
N CYS A 475 10.26 -16.80 7.19
CA CYS A 475 9.30 -17.78 6.69
C CYS A 475 9.55 -19.14 7.33
N THR A 476 8.53 -19.68 8.01
CA THR A 476 8.61 -20.98 8.69
C THR A 476 7.42 -21.87 8.32
N PRO A 477 7.59 -23.19 8.19
CA PRO A 477 6.46 -24.09 8.01
C PRO A 477 5.64 -24.11 9.30
N THR A 478 4.33 -24.18 9.19
CA THR A 478 3.50 -24.26 10.40
C THR A 478 3.56 -25.66 11.02
N THR A 479 3.64 -25.71 12.34
CA THR A 479 3.64 -26.95 13.14
C THR A 479 2.43 -26.99 14.05
N GLY A 480 1.89 -28.18 14.32
CA GLY A 480 0.75 -28.34 15.23
C GLY A 480 -0.59 -27.83 14.67
N MET A 481 -0.70 -27.68 13.36
CA MET A 481 -1.99 -27.44 12.71
C MET A 481 -2.89 -28.69 12.82
N PRO A 482 -4.23 -28.52 12.89
CA PRO A 482 -5.15 -29.65 12.83
C PRO A 482 -4.89 -30.51 11.58
N PRO A 483 -5.06 -31.84 11.65
CA PRO A 483 -4.81 -32.73 10.51
C PRO A 483 -5.71 -32.44 9.30
N GLU A 484 -6.86 -31.79 9.51
CA GLU A 484 -7.75 -31.35 8.43
C GLU A 484 -7.31 -30.05 7.73
N ALA A 485 -6.35 -29.33 8.32
CA ALA A 485 -5.80 -28.12 7.75
C ALA A 485 -4.80 -28.47 6.64
N GLU A 486 -4.87 -27.74 5.53
CA GLU A 486 -3.88 -27.88 4.48
C GLU A 486 -2.50 -27.38 4.96
N PRO A 487 -1.39 -27.96 4.45
CA PRO A 487 -0.05 -27.50 4.80
C PRO A 487 0.09 -26.00 4.52
N ALA A 488 0.55 -25.28 5.53
CA ALA A 488 0.73 -23.84 5.47
C ALA A 488 2.16 -23.44 5.86
N MET A 489 2.51 -22.20 5.57
CA MET A 489 3.71 -21.54 6.06
C MET A 489 3.35 -20.19 6.65
N LYS A 490 4.01 -19.83 7.74
CA LYS A 490 3.92 -18.50 8.33
C LYS A 490 4.98 -17.61 7.70
N VAL A 491 4.57 -16.47 7.16
CA VAL A 491 5.43 -15.47 6.52
C VAL A 491 5.31 -14.15 7.26
N THR A 492 6.42 -13.70 7.83
CA THR A 492 6.50 -12.39 8.50
C THR A 492 7.05 -11.36 7.52
N LEU A 493 6.34 -10.25 7.36
CA LEU A 493 6.69 -9.13 6.49
C LEU A 493 7.30 -7.97 7.30
N ASP A 494 8.07 -7.11 6.64
CA ASP A 494 8.67 -5.90 7.23
C ASP A 494 7.65 -4.83 7.63
N ARG A 495 6.42 -4.95 7.14
CA ARG A 495 5.31 -4.02 7.38
C ARG A 495 3.96 -4.73 7.31
N ALA A 496 2.96 -4.15 7.97
CA ALA A 496 1.61 -4.67 7.93
C ALA A 496 0.96 -4.45 6.56
N THR A 497 0.11 -5.39 6.15
CA THR A 497 -0.74 -5.24 4.97
C THR A 497 -1.76 -4.09 5.19
N PRO A 498 -2.26 -3.43 4.12
CA PRO A 498 -3.54 -2.76 4.14
C PRO A 498 -4.65 -3.74 4.56
N LYS A 499 -5.85 -3.22 4.82
CA LYS A 499 -7.00 -4.03 5.24
C LYS A 499 -7.62 -4.75 4.04
N LEU A 500 -7.16 -5.98 3.76
CA LEU A 500 -7.52 -6.75 2.56
C LEU A 500 -8.58 -7.84 2.84
N ASP A 501 -9.38 -8.19 1.84
CA ASP A 501 -10.26 -9.36 1.86
C ASP A 501 -9.41 -10.65 1.73
N PRO A 502 -9.52 -11.60 2.66
CA PRO A 502 -8.70 -12.81 2.66
C PRO A 502 -8.88 -13.69 1.40
N ARG A 503 -10.04 -13.70 0.76
CA ARG A 503 -10.31 -14.53 -0.43
C ARG A 503 -9.57 -14.03 -1.66
N SER A 504 -9.39 -12.71 -1.73
CA SER A 504 -8.69 -12.03 -2.81
C SER A 504 -7.17 -11.98 -2.63
N LEU A 505 -6.69 -12.11 -1.38
CA LEU A 505 -5.27 -11.92 -1.08
C LEU A 505 -4.40 -12.96 -1.80
N ARG A 506 -3.40 -12.47 -2.52
CA ARG A 506 -2.33 -13.25 -3.15
C ARG A 506 -0.98 -12.62 -2.84
N LEU A 507 0.04 -13.44 -2.67
CA LEU A 507 1.44 -13.03 -2.56
C LEU A 507 2.20 -13.46 -3.81
N LEU A 508 2.75 -12.49 -4.54
CA LEU A 508 3.63 -12.71 -5.69
C LEU A 508 5.08 -12.65 -5.19
N ALA A 509 5.84 -13.74 -5.38
CA ALA A 509 7.21 -13.85 -4.88
C ALA A 509 8.27 -13.93 -5.99
N ASN A 510 7.88 -13.99 -7.26
CA ASN A 510 8.78 -13.85 -8.40
C ASN A 510 8.96 -12.39 -8.80
N VAL A 511 9.43 -11.58 -7.84
CA VAL A 511 9.48 -10.12 -7.97
C VAL A 511 10.93 -9.64 -8.03
N VAL A 512 11.22 -8.76 -8.98
CA VAL A 512 12.52 -8.07 -9.09
C VAL A 512 12.32 -6.60 -9.45
N GLY A 513 13.17 -5.73 -8.90
CA GLY A 513 13.22 -4.33 -9.29
C GLY A 513 13.66 -4.16 -10.74
N ALA A 514 13.13 -3.15 -11.41
CA ALA A 514 13.57 -2.72 -12.72
C ALA A 514 13.57 -1.19 -12.81
N THR A 515 14.46 -0.65 -13.63
CA THR A 515 14.54 0.79 -13.89
C THR A 515 14.32 1.08 -15.36
N HIS A 516 13.77 2.24 -15.66
CA HIS A 516 13.60 2.74 -17.02
C HIS A 516 14.95 3.04 -17.67
N GLY A 517 15.10 2.65 -18.93
CA GLY A 517 16.24 2.97 -19.77
C GLY A 517 16.84 1.73 -20.44
N GLU A 518 17.27 1.90 -21.68
CA GLU A 518 17.90 0.85 -22.50
C GLU A 518 19.43 0.94 -22.42
N THR A 519 20.10 -0.17 -22.15
CA THR A 519 21.57 -0.23 -22.16
C THR A 519 22.12 -0.18 -23.59
N VAL A 520 23.04 0.77 -23.82
CA VAL A 520 23.78 1.02 -25.04
C VAL A 520 25.28 0.83 -24.79
N ARG A 521 25.96 0.20 -25.75
CA ARG A 521 27.43 0.10 -25.77
C ARG A 521 27.95 0.82 -26.99
N GLU A 522 28.87 1.75 -26.79
CA GLU A 522 29.35 2.64 -27.83
C GLU A 522 30.87 2.90 -27.74
N VAL A 523 31.51 3.04 -28.90
CA VAL A 523 32.83 3.65 -29.04
C VAL A 523 32.67 5.16 -29.21
N LEU A 524 33.11 5.94 -28.22
CA LEU A 524 33.03 7.40 -28.25
C LEU A 524 34.10 8.03 -29.14
N GLY A 525 35.29 7.43 -29.21
CA GLY A 525 36.37 7.91 -30.06
C GLY A 525 37.76 7.39 -29.69
N SER A 526 38.76 8.12 -30.15
CA SER A 526 40.19 7.82 -29.98
C SER A 526 40.82 8.80 -29.00
N GLY A 527 41.57 8.30 -28.02
CA GLY A 527 42.31 9.12 -27.07
C GLY A 527 43.57 9.74 -27.69
N ASP A 528 43.92 10.94 -27.24
CA ASP A 528 45.24 11.54 -27.48
C ASP A 528 45.80 12.07 -26.15
N GLY A 529 46.75 11.33 -25.57
CA GLY A 529 47.38 11.67 -24.28
C GLY A 529 48.19 12.97 -24.29
N ARG A 530 48.33 13.63 -25.44
CA ARG A 530 48.95 14.97 -25.53
C ARG A 530 47.95 16.09 -25.23
N LEU A 531 46.67 15.85 -25.47
CA LEU A 531 45.63 16.87 -25.32
C LEU A 531 45.22 17.00 -23.84
N PRO A 532 45.25 18.21 -23.25
CA PRO A 532 44.66 18.45 -21.96
C PRO A 532 43.12 18.52 -22.08
N PHE A 533 42.41 18.07 -21.05
CA PHE A 533 40.95 18.10 -20.96
C PHE A 533 40.22 17.61 -22.23
N PRO A 534 40.56 16.42 -22.77
CA PRO A 534 39.87 15.93 -23.95
C PRO A 534 38.41 15.64 -23.61
N GLN A 535 37.52 16.01 -24.54
CA GLN A 535 36.08 15.90 -24.38
C GLN A 535 35.51 14.87 -25.35
N PHE A 536 34.60 14.03 -24.84
CA PHE A 536 33.86 13.04 -25.63
C PHE A 536 32.37 13.20 -25.39
N ARG A 537 31.55 12.81 -26.37
CA ARG A 537 30.08 12.89 -26.27
C ARG A 537 29.47 11.52 -26.58
N THR A 538 28.44 11.15 -25.82
CA THR A 538 27.54 10.03 -26.16
C THR A 538 26.75 10.38 -27.42
N ARG A 539 26.45 9.44 -28.32
CA ARG A 539 25.66 9.73 -29.54
C ARG A 539 24.18 9.39 -29.42
N ARG A 540 23.74 8.93 -28.24
CA ARG A 540 22.32 8.72 -27.92
C ARG A 540 22.01 9.37 -26.59
N GLY A 541 20.90 10.10 -26.55
CA GLY A 541 20.29 10.64 -25.34
C GLY A 541 18.77 10.37 -25.33
N PRO A 542 18.08 10.74 -24.26
CA PRO A 542 18.63 11.35 -23.03
C PRO A 542 19.33 10.32 -22.12
N LEU A 543 20.47 10.70 -21.54
CA LEU A 543 21.25 9.83 -20.65
C LEU A 543 20.49 9.50 -19.36
N THR A 544 20.34 8.21 -19.07
CA THR A 544 19.67 7.71 -17.87
C THR A 544 20.43 8.11 -16.60
N HIS A 545 19.71 8.69 -15.65
CA HIS A 545 20.17 8.87 -14.28
C HIS A 545 19.29 8.06 -13.33
N VAL A 546 19.90 7.31 -12.42
CA VAL A 546 19.22 6.52 -11.40
C VAL A 546 19.30 7.23 -10.05
N ARG A 547 18.36 6.93 -9.14
CA ARG A 547 18.37 7.49 -7.79
C ARG A 547 19.66 7.10 -7.06
N ALA A 548 20.24 8.04 -6.33
CA ALA A 548 21.47 7.82 -5.58
C ALA A 548 21.47 8.60 -4.26
N GLN A 549 22.27 8.13 -3.29
CA GLN A 549 22.48 8.78 -1.99
C GLN A 549 23.59 9.84 -2.10
N SER A 550 23.40 10.78 -3.02
CA SER A 550 24.30 11.91 -3.26
C SER A 550 23.57 13.22 -2.94
N ALA A 551 24.31 14.32 -2.82
CA ALA A 551 23.71 15.65 -2.61
C ALA A 551 22.72 16.04 -3.72
N THR A 552 22.91 15.53 -4.95
CA THR A 552 21.99 15.75 -6.08
C THR A 552 20.83 14.75 -6.13
N GLY A 553 20.91 13.63 -5.40
CA GLY A 553 19.91 12.56 -5.41
C GLY A 553 19.92 11.65 -6.64
N ALA A 554 20.86 11.85 -7.57
CA ALA A 554 20.95 11.11 -8.83
C ALA A 554 22.40 10.76 -9.20
N HIS A 555 22.58 9.62 -9.87
CA HIS A 555 23.85 9.17 -10.43
C HIS A 555 23.66 8.76 -11.91
N PRO A 556 24.56 9.15 -12.82
CA PRO A 556 24.48 8.73 -14.22
C PRO A 556 24.67 7.22 -14.36
N ALA A 557 23.83 6.56 -15.13
CA ALA A 557 24.02 5.17 -15.51
C ALA A 557 24.99 5.09 -16.70
N LEU A 558 26.26 5.42 -16.45
CA LEU A 558 27.34 5.44 -17.44
C LEU A 558 28.63 4.87 -16.84
N GLU A 559 29.23 3.92 -17.55
CA GLU A 559 30.58 3.41 -17.31
C GLU A 559 31.47 3.82 -18.48
N LEU A 560 32.53 4.58 -18.21
CA LEU A 560 33.56 4.93 -19.17
C LEU A 560 34.75 3.97 -19.05
N ARG A 561 35.24 3.47 -20.18
CA ARG A 561 36.49 2.72 -20.26
C ARG A 561 37.46 3.33 -21.27
N VAL A 562 38.72 3.43 -20.86
CA VAL A 562 39.84 3.78 -21.74
C VAL A 562 40.75 2.57 -21.83
N ASP A 563 40.90 2.02 -23.04
CA ASP A 563 41.72 0.84 -23.30
C ASP A 563 41.30 -0.37 -22.42
N GLY A 564 39.98 -0.54 -22.26
CA GLY A 564 39.37 -1.59 -21.44
C GLY A 564 39.36 -1.32 -19.93
N VAL A 565 40.04 -0.28 -19.45
CA VAL A 565 40.15 0.08 -18.04
C VAL A 565 39.02 1.04 -17.64
N VAL A 566 38.32 0.77 -16.54
CA VAL A 566 37.25 1.62 -16.00
C VAL A 566 37.80 2.94 -15.44
N TRP A 567 37.10 4.03 -15.75
CA TRP A 567 37.33 5.36 -15.18
C TRP A 567 36.15 5.74 -14.29
N SER A 568 36.43 6.46 -13.20
CA SER A 568 35.43 6.82 -12.20
C SER A 568 34.86 8.22 -12.44
N HIS A 569 33.56 8.39 -12.25
CA HIS A 569 32.93 9.71 -12.30
C HIS A 569 33.29 10.55 -11.07
N THR A 570 33.63 11.82 -11.27
CA THR A 570 33.79 12.83 -10.22
C THR A 570 32.99 14.10 -10.57
N PRO A 571 32.36 14.78 -9.58
CA PRO A 571 31.65 16.05 -9.83
C PRO A 571 32.55 17.14 -10.44
N ALA A 572 33.81 17.20 -10.00
CA ALA A 572 34.80 18.15 -10.47
C ALA A 572 36.21 17.53 -10.50
N LEU A 573 37.06 18.02 -11.40
CA LEU A 573 38.43 17.53 -11.58
C LEU A 573 39.46 18.26 -10.69
N ASP A 574 39.08 19.39 -10.09
CA ASP A 574 39.95 20.29 -9.31
C ASP A 574 40.62 19.61 -8.09
N THR A 575 39.96 18.61 -7.52
CA THR A 575 40.45 17.84 -6.37
C THR A 575 41.13 16.51 -6.74
N ALA A 576 41.14 16.14 -8.02
CA ALA A 576 41.72 14.89 -8.50
C ALA A 576 43.24 15.00 -8.72
N ALA A 577 44.00 13.97 -8.35
CA ALA A 577 45.42 13.92 -8.66
C ALA A 577 45.66 13.63 -10.14
N GLY A 578 46.80 14.06 -10.69
CA GLY A 578 47.14 13.90 -12.11
C GLY A 578 47.25 12.45 -12.62
N THR A 579 47.23 11.47 -11.73
CA THR A 579 47.21 10.03 -12.05
C THR A 579 45.83 9.39 -11.92
N ASP A 580 44.85 10.13 -11.38
CA ASP A 580 43.53 9.59 -11.08
C ASP A 580 42.73 9.38 -12.37
N ARG A 581 42.24 8.17 -12.58
CA ARG A 581 41.44 7.81 -13.76
C ARG A 581 40.00 8.27 -13.56
N VAL A 582 39.79 9.57 -13.70
CA VAL A 582 38.51 10.22 -13.43
C VAL A 582 38.00 11.04 -14.61
N TYR A 583 36.69 11.19 -14.69
CA TYR A 583 36.04 12.08 -15.64
C TYR A 583 34.90 12.84 -14.94
N THR A 584 34.58 14.03 -15.43
CA THR A 584 33.35 14.74 -15.08
C THR A 584 32.37 14.66 -16.23
N LEU A 585 31.08 14.65 -15.91
CA LEU A 585 29.98 14.52 -16.87
C LEU A 585 29.11 15.78 -16.80
N ARG A 586 28.77 16.31 -17.98
CA ARG A 586 27.81 17.40 -18.14
C ARG A 586 26.73 17.03 -19.12
N THR A 587 25.47 17.24 -18.74
CA THR A 587 24.33 16.96 -19.62
C THR A 587 24.10 18.15 -20.55
N GLN A 588 23.98 17.87 -21.85
CA GLN A 588 23.69 18.89 -22.86
C GLN A 588 22.17 19.11 -23.00
N GLU A 589 21.76 20.04 -23.85
CA GLU A 589 20.33 20.35 -24.05
C GLU A 589 19.55 19.22 -24.70
N ASP A 590 20.17 18.51 -25.64
CA ASP A 590 19.65 17.29 -26.28
C ASP A 590 19.59 16.08 -25.32
N GLY A 591 20.05 16.23 -24.08
CA GLY A 591 20.13 15.16 -23.09
C GLY A 591 21.33 14.22 -23.26
N GLU A 592 22.24 14.51 -24.20
CA GLU A 592 23.49 13.76 -24.37
C GLU A 592 24.47 14.07 -23.24
N GLY A 593 25.27 13.06 -22.87
CA GLY A 593 26.36 13.19 -21.92
C GLY A 593 27.62 13.71 -22.58
N SER A 594 28.18 14.79 -22.05
CA SER A 594 29.52 15.26 -22.41
C SER A 594 30.51 14.95 -21.29
N LEU A 595 31.50 14.13 -21.61
CA LEU A 595 32.53 13.66 -20.71
C LEU A 595 33.79 14.48 -20.88
N LEU A 596 34.32 15.02 -19.79
CA LEU A 596 35.58 15.74 -19.76
C LEU A 596 36.59 14.96 -18.89
N LEU A 597 37.71 14.58 -19.49
CA LEU A 597 38.79 13.85 -18.81
C LEU A 597 39.86 14.83 -18.32
N GLY A 598 40.84 14.32 -17.57
CA GLY A 598 41.89 15.14 -16.96
C GLY A 598 42.95 15.69 -17.92
N ASP A 599 43.73 16.63 -17.41
CA ASP A 599 44.85 17.28 -18.09
C ASP A 599 46.23 16.77 -17.62
N GLY A 600 46.27 15.72 -16.80
CA GLY A 600 47.48 15.16 -16.20
C GLY A 600 47.94 15.87 -14.93
N ILE A 601 47.24 16.93 -14.50
CA ILE A 601 47.41 17.60 -13.20
C ILE A 601 46.14 17.38 -12.36
N HIS A 602 44.98 17.62 -12.97
CA HIS A 602 43.63 17.49 -12.45
C HIS A 602 42.98 16.25 -13.08
N GLY A 603 43.37 15.07 -12.62
CA GLY A 603 43.02 13.79 -13.25
C GLY A 603 43.98 13.38 -14.38
N ALA A 604 44.00 12.09 -14.69
CA ALA A 604 44.81 11.49 -15.74
C ALA A 604 44.34 11.89 -17.14
N ARG A 605 45.30 11.99 -18.06
CA ARG A 605 45.02 12.05 -19.50
C ARG A 605 44.70 10.65 -20.00
N PRO A 606 43.71 10.49 -20.92
CA PRO A 606 43.49 9.19 -21.54
C PRO A 606 44.72 8.74 -22.33
N ALA A 607 44.98 7.43 -22.34
CA ALA A 607 46.04 6.88 -23.18
C ALA A 607 45.73 7.13 -24.66
N SER A 608 46.77 7.41 -25.45
CA SER A 608 46.62 7.50 -26.91
C SER A 608 46.28 6.13 -27.48
N GLY A 609 45.27 6.06 -28.34
CA GLY A 609 44.84 4.81 -28.97
C GLY A 609 43.76 5.05 -30.01
N VAL A 610 43.45 4.02 -30.80
CA VAL A 610 42.37 4.07 -31.81
C VAL A 610 41.13 3.45 -31.20
N GLU A 611 40.02 4.18 -31.23
CA GLU A 611 38.70 3.69 -30.75
C GLU A 611 38.74 3.13 -29.32
N ASN A 612 39.71 3.57 -28.52
CA ASN A 612 39.99 3.04 -27.19
C ASN A 612 39.13 3.71 -26.10
N ILE A 613 38.35 4.72 -26.45
CA ILE A 613 37.40 5.38 -25.54
C ILE A 613 36.02 4.78 -25.78
N THR A 614 35.56 3.95 -24.85
CA THR A 614 34.29 3.24 -24.95
C THR A 614 33.42 3.53 -23.75
N ALA A 615 32.10 3.60 -23.95
CA ALA A 615 31.14 3.80 -22.89
C ALA A 615 30.03 2.75 -22.96
N THR A 616 29.63 2.26 -21.80
CA THR A 616 28.36 1.53 -21.62
C THR A 616 27.45 2.42 -20.79
N TYR A 617 26.31 2.80 -21.34
CA TYR A 617 25.40 3.73 -20.67
C TYR A 617 23.95 3.42 -20.99
N ARG A 618 23.02 4.01 -20.26
CA ARG A 618 21.58 3.80 -20.47
C ARG A 618 20.90 5.04 -21.05
N VAL A 619 19.88 4.82 -21.88
CA VAL A 619 19.10 5.88 -22.54
C VAL A 619 17.64 5.79 -22.14
N GLY A 620 17.06 6.93 -21.72
CA GLY A 620 15.68 7.06 -21.26
C GLY A 620 15.60 7.58 -19.82
N ILE A 621 14.78 8.62 -19.57
CA ILE A 621 14.62 9.26 -18.26
C ILE A 621 13.21 9.82 -18.05
N GLY A 622 12.91 10.14 -16.79
CA GLY A 622 11.82 11.04 -16.43
C GLY A 622 10.43 10.52 -16.75
N ALA A 623 9.56 11.45 -17.14
CA ALA A 623 8.13 11.22 -17.30
C ALA A 623 7.78 10.19 -18.38
N GLU A 624 8.66 9.97 -19.37
CA GLU A 624 8.46 8.89 -20.35
C GLU A 624 8.43 7.52 -19.66
N GLY A 625 9.17 7.35 -18.56
CA GLY A 625 9.12 6.14 -17.74
C GLY A 625 7.87 6.03 -16.86
N ALA A 626 6.96 7.01 -16.86
CA ALA A 626 5.72 6.97 -16.08
C ALA A 626 4.70 6.01 -16.73
N VAL A 627 4.79 4.74 -16.36
CA VAL A 627 3.98 3.66 -16.92
C VAL A 627 2.98 3.15 -15.88
N ASP A 628 1.72 3.06 -16.28
CA ASP A 628 0.62 2.58 -15.43
C ASP A 628 0.76 1.09 -15.06
N ALA A 629 -0.02 0.67 -14.07
CA ALA A 629 -0.13 -0.73 -13.67
C ALA A 629 -0.49 -1.64 -14.86
N GLY A 630 0.14 -2.81 -14.94
CA GLY A 630 -0.13 -3.84 -15.94
C GLY A 630 0.37 -3.54 -17.35
N ARG A 631 1.01 -2.39 -17.58
CA ARG A 631 1.48 -1.98 -18.92
C ARG A 631 2.86 -2.51 -19.27
N LEU A 632 3.71 -2.88 -18.30
CA LEU A 632 5.02 -3.53 -18.53
C LEU A 632 4.85 -5.04 -18.68
N SER A 633 4.55 -5.49 -19.90
CA SER A 633 4.19 -6.89 -20.18
C SER A 633 4.90 -7.54 -21.37
N LEU A 634 5.64 -6.75 -22.16
CA LEU A 634 6.31 -7.26 -23.37
C LEU A 634 7.75 -7.69 -23.05
N LEU A 635 8.03 -8.98 -23.14
CA LEU A 635 9.40 -9.52 -23.01
C LEU A 635 10.10 -9.53 -24.37
N THR A 636 10.91 -8.50 -24.65
CA THR A 636 11.68 -8.40 -25.91
C THR A 636 12.68 -9.56 -26.05
N ARG A 637 13.28 -9.99 -24.93
CA ARG A 637 14.09 -11.19 -24.82
C ARG A 637 13.56 -12.04 -23.68
N ARG A 638 12.63 -12.95 -23.99
CA ARG A 638 11.98 -13.85 -23.00
C ARG A 638 12.96 -14.89 -22.48
N PRO A 639 13.29 -14.92 -21.16
CA PRO A 639 14.06 -16.00 -20.57
C PRO A 639 13.32 -17.34 -20.67
N LEU A 640 14.06 -18.45 -20.80
CA LEU A 640 13.48 -19.78 -20.93
C LEU A 640 12.70 -20.15 -19.66
N GLY A 641 11.47 -20.67 -19.82
CA GLY A 641 10.59 -21.04 -18.70
C GLY A 641 9.74 -19.90 -18.14
N ILE A 642 9.92 -18.65 -18.61
CA ILE A 642 9.03 -17.53 -18.28
C ILE A 642 7.84 -17.49 -19.23
N ARG A 643 6.63 -17.46 -18.66
CA ARG A 643 5.36 -17.32 -19.39
C ARG A 643 5.02 -15.87 -19.69
N SER A 644 5.08 -15.01 -18.66
CA SER A 644 4.70 -13.60 -18.74
C SER A 644 5.38 -12.77 -17.67
N VAL A 645 5.33 -11.45 -17.85
CA VAL A 645 5.74 -10.44 -16.86
C VAL A 645 4.65 -9.38 -16.76
N THR A 646 4.53 -8.75 -15.60
CA THR A 646 3.64 -7.59 -15.38
C THR A 646 4.23 -6.69 -14.29
N ASN A 647 3.84 -5.42 -14.26
CA ASN A 647 4.02 -4.53 -13.11
C ASN A 647 2.68 -4.35 -12.38
N PRO A 648 2.45 -4.98 -11.22
CA PRO A 648 1.14 -4.93 -10.56
C PRO A 648 0.67 -3.53 -10.11
N TYR A 649 1.55 -2.53 -10.09
CA TYR A 649 1.20 -1.14 -9.86
C TYR A 649 2.05 -0.20 -10.71
N ALA A 650 1.63 1.06 -10.80
CA ALA A 650 2.30 2.09 -11.59
C ALA A 650 3.77 2.26 -11.19
N THR A 651 4.60 2.61 -12.16
CA THR A 651 6.00 2.97 -11.92
C THR A 651 6.11 4.21 -11.05
N ARG A 652 7.20 4.32 -10.30
CA ARG A 652 7.37 5.35 -9.27
C ARG A 652 8.79 5.92 -9.31
N ASP A 653 9.02 6.94 -8.47
CA ASP A 653 10.33 7.54 -8.21
C ASP A 653 11.03 8.15 -9.44
N TRP A 654 10.31 8.40 -10.53
CA TRP A 654 10.81 9.17 -11.67
C TRP A 654 10.68 10.67 -11.43
N ALA A 655 11.50 11.46 -12.11
CA ALA A 655 11.37 12.91 -12.15
C ALA A 655 11.78 13.48 -13.52
N PRO A 656 11.11 14.53 -14.02
CA PRO A 656 11.57 15.21 -15.21
C PRO A 656 12.88 15.96 -14.93
N PRO A 657 13.68 16.26 -15.96
CA PRO A 657 14.79 17.20 -15.84
C PRO A 657 14.33 18.56 -15.31
N GLU A 658 15.22 19.25 -14.61
CA GLU A 658 14.93 20.58 -14.08
C GLU A 658 14.67 21.59 -15.19
N GLY A 659 13.51 22.26 -15.14
CA GLY A 659 13.16 23.31 -16.08
C GLY A 659 13.77 24.67 -15.73
N PRO A 660 13.72 25.66 -16.64
CA PRO A 660 14.27 26.99 -16.41
C PRO A 660 13.71 27.69 -15.16
N ALA A 661 12.41 27.56 -14.91
CA ALA A 661 11.75 28.21 -13.77
C ALA A 661 12.24 27.64 -12.42
N ASP A 662 12.51 26.34 -12.35
CA ASP A 662 13.07 25.67 -11.19
C ASP A 662 14.53 26.08 -10.98
N ALA A 663 15.33 26.03 -12.04
CA ALA A 663 16.75 26.42 -11.99
C ALA A 663 16.94 27.86 -11.50
N ARG A 664 16.05 28.78 -11.90
CA ARG A 664 16.04 30.18 -11.42
C ARG A 664 15.85 30.31 -9.91
N ARG A 665 15.11 29.40 -9.29
CA ARG A 665 14.89 29.36 -7.83
C ARG A 665 16.05 28.65 -7.14
N ASN A 666 16.41 27.47 -7.63
CA ASN A 666 17.29 26.53 -6.95
C ASN A 666 18.78 26.91 -7.06
N ALA A 667 19.23 27.38 -8.22
CA ALA A 667 20.66 27.65 -8.43
C ALA A 667 21.23 28.71 -7.46
N PRO A 668 20.56 29.86 -7.21
CA PRO A 668 21.02 30.82 -6.21
C PRO A 668 20.96 30.30 -4.77
N GLN A 669 19.99 29.44 -4.44
CA GLN A 669 19.81 28.91 -3.09
C GLN A 669 20.95 27.95 -2.73
N ARG A 670 21.27 27.02 -3.64
CA ARG A 670 22.32 26.03 -3.41
C ARG A 670 23.71 26.67 -3.28
N ALA A 671 23.98 27.70 -4.08
CA ALA A 671 25.20 28.50 -3.96
C ALA A 671 25.33 29.20 -2.60
N ARG A 672 24.21 29.59 -1.97
CA ARG A 672 24.22 30.21 -0.62
C ARG A 672 24.46 29.18 0.50
N ALA A 673 23.92 27.97 0.35
CA ALA A 673 24.00 26.91 1.35
C ALA A 673 25.35 26.17 1.34
N LEU A 674 26.14 26.25 0.25
CA LEU A 674 27.43 25.54 0.11
C LEU A 674 27.31 24.04 0.42
N ASP A 675 26.24 23.40 -0.08
CA ASP A 675 25.88 21.99 0.14
C ASP A 675 25.73 21.57 1.62
N ARG A 676 25.45 22.50 2.54
CA ARG A 676 25.15 22.24 3.95
C ARG A 676 23.72 22.62 4.32
N ALA A 677 23.10 21.84 5.19
CA ALA A 677 21.76 22.10 5.71
C ALA A 677 21.85 22.57 7.18
N VAL A 678 21.81 23.89 7.41
CA VAL A 678 21.97 24.48 8.75
C VAL A 678 20.65 25.08 9.25
N SER A 679 20.09 26.02 8.50
CA SER A 679 18.79 26.62 8.81
C SER A 679 17.64 25.72 8.37
N VAL A 680 16.42 25.95 8.89
CA VAL A 680 15.21 25.24 8.42
C VAL A 680 15.01 25.45 6.92
N ALA A 681 15.27 26.66 6.43
CA ALA A 681 15.19 26.97 5.00
C ALA A 681 16.23 26.20 4.18
N ASP A 682 17.45 25.99 4.71
CA ASP A 682 18.48 25.22 4.00
C ASP A 682 18.07 23.74 3.88
N HIS A 683 17.38 23.19 4.88
CA HIS A 683 16.84 21.82 4.83
C HIS A 683 15.73 21.70 3.77
N GLU A 684 14.85 22.70 3.68
CA GLU A 684 13.82 22.78 2.64
C GLU A 684 14.44 22.87 1.25
N ASP A 685 15.39 23.79 1.05
CA ASP A 685 16.06 24.04 -0.23
C ASP A 685 16.88 22.81 -0.67
N PHE A 686 17.58 22.14 0.26
CA PHE A 686 18.29 20.90 -0.02
C PHE A 686 17.33 19.81 -0.49
N ALA A 687 16.21 19.62 0.22
CA ALA A 687 15.22 18.61 -0.14
C ALA A 687 14.50 18.94 -1.46
N ALA A 688 14.19 20.22 -1.72
CA ALA A 688 13.60 20.67 -2.98
C ALA A 688 14.55 20.47 -4.16
N GLY A 689 15.87 20.61 -3.93
CA GLY A 689 16.94 20.33 -4.88
C GLY A 689 17.30 18.84 -5.04
N TYR A 690 16.69 17.94 -4.29
CA TYR A 690 16.98 16.51 -4.40
C TYR A 690 16.25 15.88 -5.59
N ALA A 691 16.94 15.08 -6.40
CA ALA A 691 16.31 14.45 -7.56
C ALA A 691 15.20 13.46 -7.14
N GLY A 692 14.06 13.48 -7.83
CA GLY A 692 12.84 12.76 -7.43
C GLY A 692 11.85 13.59 -6.61
N VAL A 693 12.27 14.73 -6.05
CA VAL A 693 11.41 15.63 -5.28
C VAL A 693 10.86 16.75 -6.15
N SER A 694 9.53 16.91 -6.15
CA SER A 694 8.87 18.09 -6.71
C SER A 694 8.84 19.22 -5.70
N LYS A 695 8.38 18.89 -4.48
CA LYS A 695 8.15 19.87 -3.41
C LYS A 695 8.66 19.34 -2.10
N ALA A 696 9.30 20.23 -1.37
CA ALA A 696 9.67 20.03 0.01
C ALA A 696 9.12 21.17 0.85
N ARG A 697 8.83 20.86 2.11
CA ARG A 697 8.55 21.83 3.17
C ARG A 697 9.32 21.41 4.40
N ALA A 698 10.09 22.30 5.00
CA ALA A 698 10.72 22.04 6.30
C ALA A 698 10.05 22.90 7.39
N ASP A 699 9.64 22.26 8.48
CA ASP A 699 9.13 22.95 9.66
C ASP A 699 9.92 22.48 10.90
N ALA A 700 10.25 23.42 11.79
CA ALA A 700 10.82 23.07 13.10
C ALA A 700 9.70 22.74 14.08
N VAL A 701 9.61 21.48 14.47
CA VAL A 701 8.57 20.96 15.36
C VAL A 701 9.16 20.71 16.75
N TRP A 702 8.53 21.27 17.78
CA TRP A 702 8.90 21.06 19.17
C TRP A 702 8.08 19.94 19.80
N ASN A 703 8.75 18.96 20.41
CA ASN A 703 8.09 17.79 21.03
C ASN A 703 7.97 17.89 22.56
N GLY A 704 8.31 19.04 23.15
CA GLY A 704 8.38 19.24 24.60
C GLY A 704 9.80 19.18 25.17
N ALA A 705 10.74 18.52 24.48
CA ALA A 705 12.12 18.33 24.94
C ALA A 705 13.18 18.82 23.93
N SER A 706 12.95 18.65 22.63
CA SER A 706 13.88 18.98 21.55
C SER A 706 13.15 19.48 20.31
N ALA A 707 13.80 20.36 19.55
CA ALA A 707 13.36 20.76 18.23
C ALA A 707 13.80 19.72 17.18
N THR A 708 12.87 19.27 16.34
CA THR A 708 13.12 18.37 15.21
C THR A 708 12.72 19.07 13.93
N VAL A 709 13.60 19.09 12.92
CA VAL A 709 13.25 19.55 11.58
C VAL A 709 12.50 18.42 10.87
N VAL A 710 11.22 18.66 10.59
CA VAL A 710 10.37 17.73 9.85
C VAL A 710 10.31 18.20 8.40
N ILE A 711 10.76 17.36 7.49
CA ILE A 711 10.75 17.61 6.05
C ILE A 711 9.64 16.80 5.42
N SER A 712 8.68 17.49 4.83
CA SER A 712 7.52 16.90 4.14
C SER A 712 7.73 16.99 2.64
N VAL A 713 7.57 15.87 1.94
CA VAL A 713 7.99 15.74 0.53
C VAL A 713 6.84 15.25 -0.35
N ILE A 714 6.62 15.93 -1.48
CA ILE A 714 5.83 15.41 -2.60
C ILE A 714 6.80 15.03 -3.73
N PRO A 715 6.76 13.78 -4.23
CA PRO A 715 7.60 13.33 -5.34
C PRO A 715 7.19 14.01 -6.66
N ALA A 716 8.07 13.95 -7.66
CA ALA A 716 7.82 14.49 -9.00
C ALA A 716 6.58 13.89 -9.70
N ALA A 717 6.26 12.63 -9.44
CA ALA A 717 5.04 12.00 -9.93
C ALA A 717 3.75 12.57 -9.30
N GLY A 718 3.85 13.36 -8.20
CA GLY A 718 2.70 13.95 -7.49
C GLY A 718 1.91 12.95 -6.63
N ASP A 719 2.31 11.68 -6.60
CA ASP A 719 1.77 10.62 -5.78
C ASP A 719 2.34 10.67 -4.34
N THR A 720 2.26 9.57 -3.58
CA THR A 720 2.82 9.49 -2.23
C THR A 720 4.29 9.10 -2.33
N ALA A 721 5.18 9.86 -1.69
CA ALA A 721 6.61 9.56 -1.70
C ALA A 721 6.90 8.13 -1.23
N SER A 722 7.68 7.39 -2.03
CA SER A 722 8.05 6.02 -1.68
C SER A 722 8.97 5.99 -0.45
N SER A 723 8.94 4.89 0.31
CA SER A 723 9.86 4.72 1.45
C SER A 723 11.33 4.71 1.02
N GLY A 724 11.62 4.33 -0.23
CA GLY A 724 12.96 4.37 -0.81
C GLY A 724 13.45 5.81 -1.01
N LEU A 725 12.64 6.65 -1.66
CA LEU A 725 12.95 8.08 -1.85
C LEU A 725 13.19 8.79 -0.51
N LEU A 726 12.29 8.58 0.46
CA LEU A 726 12.41 9.19 1.79
C LEU A 726 13.67 8.73 2.53
N ALA A 727 14.04 7.46 2.42
CA ALA A 727 15.23 6.91 3.06
C ALA A 727 16.53 7.43 2.44
N ASP A 728 16.61 7.52 1.10
CA ASP A 728 17.79 8.03 0.40
C ASP A 728 17.98 9.54 0.64
N LEU A 729 16.88 10.32 0.61
CA LEU A 729 16.91 11.74 0.95
C LEU A 729 17.33 11.96 2.41
N ARG A 730 16.77 11.19 3.35
CA ARG A 730 17.16 11.25 4.76
C ARG A 730 18.66 11.01 4.95
N ARG A 731 19.21 9.98 4.31
CA ARG A 731 20.64 9.67 4.41
C ARG A 731 21.52 10.77 3.82
N SER A 732 21.09 11.38 2.72
CA SER A 732 21.80 12.49 2.08
C SER A 732 21.78 13.75 2.95
N LEU A 733 20.63 14.06 3.57
CA LEU A 733 20.50 15.15 4.55
C LEU A 733 21.32 14.90 5.83
N GLU A 734 21.35 13.66 6.32
CA GLU A 734 22.18 13.27 7.48
C GLU A 734 23.67 13.54 7.26
N ALA A 735 24.16 13.41 6.01
CA ALA A 735 25.53 13.75 5.65
C ALA A 735 25.76 15.27 5.51
N ALA A 736 24.71 16.06 5.23
CA ALA A 736 24.79 17.50 4.97
C ALA A 736 24.45 18.40 6.19
N ARG A 737 23.79 17.85 7.21
CA ARG A 737 23.32 18.59 8.40
C ARG A 737 24.26 18.47 9.61
N ASP A 738 24.04 19.31 10.61
CA ASP A 738 24.61 19.10 11.96
C ASP A 738 23.96 17.86 12.62
N PRO A 739 24.74 16.85 13.07
CA PRO A 739 24.21 15.66 13.73
C PRO A 739 23.34 15.93 14.97
N ALA A 740 23.55 17.05 15.67
CA ALA A 740 22.81 17.40 16.88
C ALA A 740 21.36 17.84 16.61
N THR A 741 21.03 18.23 15.37
CA THR A 741 19.65 18.62 15.00
C THR A 741 18.77 17.39 14.83
N GLY A 742 17.56 17.34 15.40
CA GLY A 742 16.63 16.26 15.09
C GLY A 742 16.17 16.35 13.62
N LEU A 743 16.08 15.23 12.90
CA LEU A 743 15.59 15.19 11.52
C LEU A 743 14.55 14.09 11.34
N GLU A 744 13.43 14.43 10.72
CA GLU A 744 12.45 13.46 10.23
C GLU A 744 12.04 13.80 8.80
N VAL A 745 12.09 12.81 7.90
CA VAL A 745 11.74 12.97 6.49
C VAL A 745 10.51 12.11 6.21
N MET A 746 9.42 12.73 5.75
CA MET A 746 8.09 12.12 5.64
C MET A 746 7.46 12.43 4.29
N ALA A 747 6.56 11.54 3.84
CA ALA A 747 5.66 11.86 2.73
C ALA A 747 4.72 12.99 3.15
N GLY A 748 4.58 14.01 2.31
CA GLY A 748 3.62 15.09 2.51
C GLY A 748 2.18 14.58 2.48
N GLU A 749 1.32 15.15 3.32
CA GLU A 749 -0.08 14.75 3.42
C GLU A 749 -0.92 15.50 2.38
N LYS A 750 -1.52 14.78 1.44
CA LYS A 750 -2.45 15.36 0.46
C LYS A 750 -3.86 15.35 1.03
N ILE A 751 -4.43 16.53 1.19
CA ILE A 751 -5.81 16.73 1.61
C ILE A 751 -6.64 17.06 0.38
N PHE A 752 -7.57 16.16 0.04
CA PHE A 752 -8.45 16.34 -1.10
C PHE A 752 -9.65 17.21 -0.76
N PHE A 753 -10.02 18.12 -1.66
CA PHE A 753 -11.23 18.92 -1.56
C PHE A 753 -12.08 18.87 -2.83
N GLY A 754 -13.39 18.98 -2.65
CA GLY A 754 -14.38 19.16 -3.71
C GLY A 754 -14.86 20.60 -3.81
N LEU A 755 -15.53 20.89 -4.92
CA LEU A 755 -16.07 22.22 -5.25
C LEU A 755 -17.42 22.07 -5.93
N ALA A 756 -18.40 22.88 -5.52
CA ALA A 756 -19.67 23.04 -6.22
C ALA A 756 -19.82 24.48 -6.73
N VAL A 757 -20.17 24.64 -8.01
CA VAL A 757 -20.36 25.94 -8.66
C VAL A 757 -21.46 25.86 -9.72
N GLU A 758 -22.18 26.95 -9.95
CA GLU A 758 -23.08 27.10 -11.10
C GLU A 758 -22.44 28.08 -12.08
N LEU A 759 -22.45 27.77 -13.37
CA LEU A 759 -21.87 28.61 -14.42
C LEU A 759 -22.89 29.03 -15.46
N ARG A 760 -22.62 30.15 -16.13
CA ARG A 760 -23.27 30.58 -17.36
C ARG A 760 -22.22 30.63 -18.45
N HIS A 761 -22.34 29.76 -19.44
CA HIS A 761 -21.43 29.70 -20.58
C HIS A 761 -21.87 30.66 -21.70
N ASP A 762 -20.95 30.97 -22.62
CA ASP A 762 -21.25 31.70 -23.85
C ASP A 762 -22.08 30.80 -24.78
N PRO A 763 -23.30 31.22 -25.22
CA PRO A 763 -24.12 30.43 -26.13
C PRO A 763 -23.47 30.09 -27.48
N ALA A 764 -22.39 30.79 -27.86
CA ALA A 764 -21.60 30.47 -29.05
C ALA A 764 -20.62 29.31 -28.86
N CYS A 765 -20.36 28.89 -27.61
CA CYS A 765 -19.49 27.77 -27.25
C CYS A 765 -20.31 26.53 -26.89
N ASP A 766 -19.77 25.35 -27.16
CA ASP A 766 -20.36 24.09 -26.69
C ASP A 766 -20.22 23.97 -25.16
N GLN A 767 -21.34 23.71 -24.47
CA GLN A 767 -21.39 23.63 -23.01
C GLN A 767 -20.47 22.56 -22.44
N ALA A 768 -20.46 21.36 -23.04
CA ALA A 768 -19.63 20.26 -22.57
C ALA A 768 -18.14 20.58 -22.72
N ALA A 769 -17.75 21.25 -23.81
CA ALA A 769 -16.39 21.74 -24.01
C ALA A 769 -15.97 22.79 -22.97
N VAL A 770 -16.86 23.74 -22.60
CA VAL A 770 -16.57 24.73 -21.55
C VAL A 770 -16.45 24.05 -20.19
N HIS A 771 -17.33 23.10 -19.86
CA HIS A 771 -17.24 22.34 -18.61
C HIS A 771 -15.92 21.56 -18.53
N ALA A 772 -15.54 20.88 -19.60
CA ALA A 772 -14.26 20.16 -19.68
C ALA A 772 -13.05 21.10 -19.53
N ALA A 773 -13.10 22.29 -20.14
CA ALA A 773 -12.04 23.29 -20.02
C ALA A 773 -11.93 23.84 -18.58
N VAL A 774 -13.06 24.08 -17.90
CA VAL A 774 -13.07 24.50 -16.49
C VAL A 774 -12.50 23.41 -15.59
N LEU A 775 -12.91 22.16 -15.79
CA LEU A 775 -12.35 21.02 -15.06
C LEU A 775 -10.84 20.91 -15.27
N ALA A 776 -10.37 21.05 -16.51
CA ALA A 776 -8.94 21.04 -16.83
C ALA A 776 -8.19 22.18 -16.12
N ALA A 777 -8.71 23.41 -16.17
CA ALA A 777 -8.10 24.57 -15.52
C ALA A 777 -8.03 24.44 -13.99
N LEU A 778 -9.08 23.90 -13.36
CA LEU A 778 -9.10 23.62 -11.93
C LEU A 778 -8.11 22.51 -11.57
N ASN A 779 -8.09 21.40 -12.32
CA ASN A 779 -7.16 20.31 -12.10
C ASN A 779 -5.70 20.76 -12.27
N GLU A 780 -5.40 21.59 -13.26
CA GLU A 780 -4.07 22.15 -13.47
C GLU A 780 -3.64 23.09 -12.33
N THR A 781 -4.50 24.04 -11.96
CA THR A 781 -4.20 25.07 -10.94
C THR A 781 -4.08 24.47 -9.53
N TYR A 782 -4.90 23.46 -9.23
CA TYR A 782 -4.97 22.81 -7.91
C TYR A 782 -4.34 21.42 -7.88
N ALA A 783 -3.55 21.05 -8.89
CA ALA A 783 -2.72 19.85 -8.87
C ALA A 783 -1.68 19.91 -7.74
N PRO A 784 -1.25 18.75 -7.19
CA PRO A 784 -0.18 18.70 -6.20
C PRO A 784 1.09 19.42 -6.65
N ALA A 785 1.44 19.33 -7.93
CA ALA A 785 2.61 20.00 -8.53
C ALA A 785 2.47 21.54 -8.64
N ALA A 786 1.25 22.10 -8.58
CA ALA A 786 1.01 23.56 -8.64
C ALA A 786 0.84 24.22 -7.25
N ARG A 787 0.40 23.47 -6.23
CA ARG A 787 0.07 23.98 -4.88
C ARG A 787 1.21 24.00 -3.87
N GLY A 788 1.38 25.04 -3.07
CA GLY A 788 2.31 25.05 -1.95
C GLY A 788 1.83 24.19 -0.77
N PHE A 789 2.75 23.63 0.01
CA PHE A 789 2.41 23.18 1.36
C PHE A 789 1.87 24.35 2.18
N THR A 790 0.91 24.09 3.08
CA THR A 790 0.27 25.12 3.93
C THR A 790 -0.50 26.21 3.17
N GLU A 791 -0.57 26.14 1.83
CA GLU A 791 -1.23 27.15 1.02
C GLU A 791 -2.77 26.97 1.09
N PRO A 792 -3.52 27.99 1.56
CA PRO A 792 -4.96 27.90 1.67
C PRO A 792 -5.66 27.91 0.31
N VAL A 793 -6.84 27.29 0.23
CA VAL A 793 -7.73 27.40 -0.93
C VAL A 793 -8.94 28.22 -0.53
N THR A 794 -9.24 29.26 -1.31
CA THR A 794 -10.36 30.18 -1.05
C THR A 794 -11.39 30.12 -2.17
N PRO A 795 -12.70 30.31 -1.87
CA PRO A 795 -13.74 30.41 -2.90
C PRO A 795 -13.43 31.45 -3.98
N ALA A 796 -12.84 32.58 -3.59
CA ALA A 796 -12.46 33.66 -4.50
C ALA A 796 -11.33 33.24 -5.46
N GLY A 797 -10.32 32.49 -4.99
CA GLY A 797 -9.26 31.96 -5.84
C GLY A 797 -9.80 30.98 -6.89
N THR A 798 -10.70 30.08 -6.48
CA THR A 798 -11.36 29.14 -7.39
C THR A 798 -12.27 29.86 -8.39
N LEU A 799 -13.01 30.88 -7.95
CA LEU A 799 -13.85 31.72 -8.82
C LEU A 799 -13.02 32.38 -9.94
N LEU A 800 -11.86 32.95 -9.59
CA LEU A 800 -10.98 33.60 -10.57
C LEU A 800 -10.40 32.60 -11.57
N THR A 801 -10.13 31.36 -11.14
CA THR A 801 -9.66 30.28 -12.02
C THR A 801 -10.75 29.93 -13.05
N ILE A 802 -11.98 29.72 -12.58
CA ILE A 802 -13.13 29.41 -13.43
C ILE A 802 -13.41 30.56 -14.42
N ARG A 803 -13.46 31.81 -13.93
CA ARG A 803 -13.79 32.98 -14.76
C ARG A 803 -12.74 33.32 -15.82
N ARG A 804 -11.49 32.88 -15.65
CA ARG A 804 -10.43 33.03 -16.66
C ARG A 804 -10.53 32.01 -17.79
N THR A 805 -11.34 30.96 -17.62
CA THR A 805 -11.53 29.95 -18.65
C THR A 805 -12.33 30.53 -19.81
N PRO A 806 -11.83 30.46 -21.06
CA PRO A 806 -12.58 30.92 -22.23
C PRO A 806 -13.97 30.29 -22.31
N GLY A 807 -14.98 31.08 -22.66
CA GLY A 807 -16.36 30.63 -22.76
C GLY A 807 -17.19 30.75 -21.48
N VAL A 808 -16.61 31.13 -20.33
CA VAL A 808 -17.35 31.40 -19.09
C VAL A 808 -17.79 32.88 -19.03
N LEU A 809 -19.10 33.16 -19.06
CA LEU A 809 -19.64 34.52 -18.93
C LEU A 809 -19.85 34.95 -17.47
N ALA A 810 -20.33 34.03 -16.64
CA ALA A 810 -20.55 34.25 -15.21
C ALA A 810 -20.50 32.92 -14.44
N CYS A 811 -20.28 32.98 -13.14
CA CYS A 811 -20.41 31.84 -12.24
C CYS A 811 -20.77 32.31 -10.82
N THR A 812 -21.42 31.44 -10.05
CA THR A 812 -21.71 31.67 -8.63
C THR A 812 -20.44 31.57 -7.79
N MET A 813 -20.48 32.01 -6.54
CA MET A 813 -19.37 31.81 -5.61
C MET A 813 -19.21 30.31 -5.33
N PRO A 814 -18.04 29.71 -5.61
CA PRO A 814 -17.86 28.28 -5.41
C PRO A 814 -17.96 27.90 -3.94
N ARG A 815 -18.61 26.78 -3.64
CA ARG A 815 -18.65 26.19 -2.30
C ARG A 815 -17.58 25.13 -2.22
N LEU A 816 -16.74 25.21 -1.19
CA LEU A 816 -15.62 24.27 -1.00
C LEU A 816 -15.94 23.32 0.15
N ALA A 817 -15.57 22.05 -0.01
CA ALA A 817 -15.69 21.03 1.04
C ALA A 817 -14.48 20.11 1.03
N LEU A 818 -14.00 19.69 2.20
CA LEU A 818 -13.00 18.63 2.28
C LEU A 818 -13.63 17.30 1.89
N ALA A 819 -12.85 16.40 1.29
CA ALA A 819 -13.36 15.08 0.92
C ALA A 819 -13.88 14.26 2.14
N SER A 820 -13.40 14.58 3.34
CA SER A 820 -13.82 13.97 4.59
C SER A 820 -15.04 14.62 5.26
N ASP A 821 -15.55 15.74 4.74
CA ASP A 821 -16.58 16.55 5.41
C ASP A 821 -17.84 16.71 4.53
N THR A 822 -19.01 16.44 5.10
CA THR A 822 -20.29 16.43 4.38
C THR A 822 -21.11 17.69 4.68
N GLY A 823 -20.61 18.86 4.27
CA GLY A 823 -21.52 19.98 3.94
C GLY A 823 -21.39 21.31 4.70
N THR A 824 -20.22 21.68 5.21
CA THR A 824 -20.01 23.02 5.79
C THR A 824 -19.32 23.95 4.80
N ASN A 825 -19.95 25.06 4.42
CA ASN A 825 -19.32 26.09 3.58
C ASN A 825 -18.31 26.88 4.43
N VAL A 826 -17.02 26.70 4.16
CA VAL A 826 -15.91 27.32 4.92
C VAL A 826 -15.33 28.51 4.14
N PRO A 827 -14.97 29.64 4.80
CA PRO A 827 -14.43 30.82 4.11
C PRO A 827 -13.07 30.57 3.44
N ALA A 828 -12.33 29.57 3.94
CA ALA A 828 -11.13 29.05 3.31
C ALA A 828 -10.87 27.63 3.82
N LEU A 829 -10.35 26.78 2.94
CA LEU A 829 -9.72 25.53 3.33
C LEU A 829 -8.27 25.81 3.68
N THR A 830 -7.81 25.28 4.83
CA THR A 830 -6.45 25.47 5.31
C THR A 830 -5.72 24.15 5.38
N ALA A 831 -4.41 24.18 5.12
CA ALA A 831 -3.53 23.03 5.25
C ALA A 831 -2.54 23.31 6.39
N ALA A 832 -2.35 22.35 7.28
CA ALA A 832 -1.49 22.53 8.45
C ALA A 832 0.01 22.31 8.11
N PRO A 833 0.93 23.01 8.80
CA PRO A 833 2.37 22.66 8.76
C PRO A 833 2.62 21.33 9.48
N ALA A 834 3.86 20.84 9.39
CA ALA A 834 4.25 19.69 10.19
C ALA A 834 4.12 20.01 11.68
N ARG A 835 3.62 19.05 12.46
CA ARG A 835 3.23 19.29 13.85
C ARG A 835 3.26 18.01 14.68
N TRP A 836 3.40 18.15 15.99
CA TRP A 836 3.22 17.04 16.92
C TRP A 836 1.75 16.98 17.35
N LEU A 837 1.07 15.87 17.06
CA LEU A 837 -0.30 15.66 17.55
C LEU A 837 -0.27 15.17 19.01
N PRO A 838 -1.22 15.59 19.86
CA PRO A 838 -1.30 15.12 21.24
C PRO A 838 -1.36 13.58 21.33
N GLY A 839 -0.47 12.98 22.11
CA GLY A 839 -0.40 11.53 22.30
C GLY A 839 0.23 10.74 21.15
N ALA A 840 0.66 11.39 20.06
CA ALA A 840 1.31 10.71 18.95
C ALA A 840 2.81 10.43 19.25
N PRO A 841 3.32 9.24 18.92
CA PRO A 841 4.73 8.89 19.14
C PRO A 841 5.69 9.55 18.12
N ARG A 842 5.16 10.11 17.03
CA ARG A 842 5.89 10.79 15.95
C ARG A 842 5.13 12.03 15.47
N PRO A 843 5.81 13.03 14.88
CA PRO A 843 5.16 14.18 14.25
C PRO A 843 4.35 13.75 13.02
N SER A 844 3.43 14.62 12.60
CA SER A 844 2.70 14.54 11.34
C SER A 844 3.37 15.44 10.30
N ALA A 845 3.35 15.02 9.04
CA ALA A 845 3.85 15.80 7.92
C ALA A 845 3.00 17.06 7.67
N ALA A 846 3.58 18.01 6.95
CA ALA A 846 2.87 19.16 6.42
C ALA A 846 1.84 18.73 5.37
N GLN A 847 0.75 19.49 5.31
CA GLN A 847 -0.39 19.22 4.45
C GLN A 847 -0.38 20.11 3.21
N LEU A 848 -0.90 19.58 2.12
CA LEU A 848 -1.14 20.27 0.86
C LEU A 848 -2.57 20.00 0.41
N LEU A 849 -3.29 21.06 0.04
CA LEU A 849 -4.65 20.95 -0.51
C LEU A 849 -4.60 20.71 -2.01
N THR A 850 -5.31 19.68 -2.47
CA THR A 850 -5.45 19.31 -3.88
C THR A 850 -6.91 19.05 -4.22
N VAL A 851 -7.33 19.38 -5.43
CA VAL A 851 -8.72 19.13 -5.86
C VAL A 851 -8.94 17.64 -6.13
N ALA A 852 -10.12 17.13 -5.81
CA ALA A 852 -10.61 15.80 -6.19
C ALA A 852 -11.50 15.93 -7.43
N PRO A 853 -11.07 15.47 -8.62
CA PRO A 853 -11.81 15.69 -9.87
C PRO A 853 -13.23 15.11 -9.86
N ASP A 854 -13.41 13.97 -9.21
CA ASP A 854 -14.68 13.26 -9.01
C ASP A 854 -15.65 14.00 -8.06
N ARG A 855 -15.18 15.06 -7.39
CA ARG A 855 -15.94 15.88 -6.44
C ARG A 855 -16.09 17.33 -6.90
N ILE A 856 -15.95 17.58 -8.21
CA ILE A 856 -16.26 18.87 -8.82
C ILE A 856 -17.67 18.80 -9.40
N GLU A 857 -18.59 19.56 -8.83
CA GLU A 857 -19.97 19.69 -9.27
C GLU A 857 -20.15 21.01 -10.01
N ILE A 858 -20.47 20.92 -11.30
CA ILE A 858 -20.74 22.09 -12.16
C ILE A 858 -22.21 22.07 -12.58
N GLY A 859 -23.00 22.99 -12.02
CA GLY A 859 -24.39 23.24 -12.40
C GLY A 859 -24.53 24.39 -13.40
N GLU A 860 -25.74 24.59 -13.91
CA GLU A 860 -26.10 25.71 -14.79
C GLU A 860 -26.77 26.83 -13.99
N MET A 861 -26.33 28.07 -14.23
CA MET A 861 -27.01 29.26 -13.73
C MET A 861 -28.23 29.56 -14.58
N GLN A 862 -29.40 29.67 -13.95
CA GLN A 862 -30.65 30.10 -14.61
C GLN A 862 -30.64 31.56 -15.07
#